data_AF-A0A9D5ETU3-F1
#
_entry.id   AF-A0A9D5ETU3-F1
#
_cell.length_a   1.000
_cell.length_b   1.000
_cell.length_c   1.000
_cell.angle_alpha   90.00
_cell.angle_beta   90.00
_cell.angle_gamma   90.00
#
_symmetry.space_group_name_H-M   'P 1'
#
loop_
_entity.id
_entity.type
_entity.pdbx_description
1 polymer ?
#
loop_
_entity_poly.entity_id
_entity_poly.type
_entity_poly.pdbx_seq_one_letter_code
_entity_poly.pdbx_strand_id
1 'polypeptide(L)'
;MWKLLIIPFAFILTPLRTHAADDPPVAVTFAEHIAPLVFDNCTSCHRPGQVAPFPLLTYADTRKHAKTMLAVMEDRYMPPWHPEPGHGEFRGDRRLTDAQIALFSKWVKSGMAEGDAKKTPAVPKFPEGWQLGEPDLIVKMDRPFEVPAEGADIYQNFVIPLNLAEDKWVTAVEFRATAPAVLHHVLYFLDDSGRARAKLSKDGQPGFAGMGFRPTGALGGWAVGATPVRLPEGLAYPLKKGSDLVLQTHFHLSGKAEKEVITVGLYFADKAPKRTLVNMPLPPVFGLFSNIDIPAGKELFKVTDSFTLPVDVDLVGVGAHAHYLGKTMKATATLPDGTEKKLFSIKDWDFNWQGQYLYKNLARLPKGTVVNAEVTWDNSAANPRNPSNPPVRVTWGEGSADEMGSVGFRVVAADEADTAKLREALQLRLRQTVIQSRLRGDKIDWAKLGVEPPAFLKDIPAGKKKEPKAIPQSFRDLDGKEQTPLAVDGVKAHALLFVSTDCPIANSYAPEINALVKDLAASPVRFYAIHVEPDLTPDAARKHAKEYGLNLPILLDPKQELVAATGVTRVPEVAVILPDGTVAYRGRIDDRYAALGKKRPAPTERDLRDALTAILEGKAVATPRTTAVGCVIPDPPSR
;
A
#
# COMPACT_ATOMS: atom_id res chain seq x y z
N MET A 1 62.41 62.57 -39.63
CA MET A 1 61.34 63.51 -40.03
C MET A 1 60.25 62.72 -40.71
N TRP A 2 59.07 62.58 -40.12
CA TRP A 2 57.87 62.25 -40.91
C TRP A 2 56.60 62.76 -40.24
N LYS A 3 55.85 63.54 -41.02
CA LYS A 3 54.56 64.17 -40.68
C LYS A 3 53.44 63.16 -40.88
N LEU A 4 52.49 63.12 -39.94
CA LEU A 4 51.20 62.45 -40.07
C LEU A 4 50.35 63.11 -41.17
N LEU A 5 49.68 62.28 -41.97
CA LEU A 5 48.55 62.64 -42.81
C LEU A 5 47.37 61.75 -42.41
N ILE A 6 46.25 62.38 -42.06
CA ILE A 6 44.98 61.73 -41.71
C ILE A 6 44.10 61.72 -42.96
N ILE A 7 43.57 60.55 -43.33
CA ILE A 7 42.51 60.40 -44.34
C ILE A 7 41.32 59.71 -43.65
N PRO A 8 40.08 60.22 -43.78
CA PRO A 8 38.90 59.61 -43.16
C PRO A 8 38.33 58.51 -44.06
N PHE A 9 38.03 57.34 -43.48
CA PHE A 9 37.32 56.25 -44.14
C PHE A 9 35.84 56.30 -43.77
N ALA A 10 34.97 56.42 -44.78
CA ALA A 10 33.53 56.29 -44.66
C ALA A 10 33.13 54.81 -44.63
N PHE A 11 32.40 54.38 -43.60
CA PHE A 11 31.82 53.04 -43.50
C PHE A 11 30.46 53.00 -44.21
N ILE A 12 30.34 52.15 -45.23
CA ILE A 12 29.07 51.78 -45.86
C ILE A 12 28.56 50.52 -45.17
N LEU A 13 27.40 50.61 -44.52
CA LEU A 13 26.69 49.48 -43.89
C LEU A 13 25.80 48.78 -44.92
N THR A 14 26.17 47.56 -45.31
CA THR A 14 25.27 46.60 -45.99
C THR A 14 24.59 45.70 -44.94
N PRO A 15 23.25 45.52 -44.98
CA PRO A 15 22.58 44.60 -44.07
C PRO A 15 22.85 43.14 -44.48
N LEU A 16 23.38 42.34 -43.54
CA LEU A 16 23.42 40.88 -43.66
C LEU A 16 21.97 40.35 -43.67
N ARG A 17 21.55 39.74 -44.78
CA ARG A 17 20.42 38.80 -44.78
C ARG A 17 20.90 37.49 -44.17
N THR A 18 20.51 37.21 -42.93
CA THR A 18 20.60 35.86 -42.35
C THR A 18 19.53 34.98 -43.00
N HIS A 19 19.91 34.16 -43.98
CA HIS A 19 19.14 32.97 -44.32
C HIS A 19 19.45 31.91 -43.26
N ALA A 20 18.65 31.86 -42.20
CA ALA A 20 18.42 30.59 -41.54
C ALA A 20 17.62 29.76 -42.54
N ALA A 21 18.26 28.76 -43.16
CA ALA A 21 17.55 27.73 -43.86
C ALA A 21 16.71 26.98 -42.81
N ASP A 22 15.42 27.25 -42.76
CA ASP A 22 14.45 26.38 -42.11
C ASP A 22 14.49 25.06 -42.87
N ASP A 23 15.20 24.05 -42.35
CA ASP A 23 14.97 22.68 -42.77
C ASP A 23 13.46 22.41 -42.69
N PRO A 24 12.81 21.88 -43.74
CA PRO A 24 11.40 21.56 -43.68
C PRO A 24 11.19 20.62 -42.48
N PRO A 25 10.19 20.89 -41.61
CA PRO A 25 10.00 20.09 -40.41
C PRO A 25 9.90 18.62 -40.80
N VAL A 26 10.86 17.80 -40.33
CA VAL A 26 10.94 16.37 -40.65
C VAL A 26 9.55 15.76 -40.46
N ALA A 27 9.01 15.23 -41.56
CA ALA A 27 7.69 14.63 -41.57
C ALA A 27 7.71 13.39 -40.67
N VAL A 28 6.80 13.34 -39.70
CA VAL A 28 6.66 12.14 -38.84
C VAL A 28 6.00 11.06 -39.67
N THR A 29 6.61 9.89 -39.72
CA THR A 29 6.19 8.74 -40.53
C THR A 29 5.98 7.52 -39.64
N PHE A 30 5.17 6.57 -40.10
CA PHE A 30 5.02 5.31 -39.38
C PHE A 30 6.34 4.55 -39.31
N ALA A 31 6.99 4.34 -40.47
CA ALA A 31 8.18 3.51 -40.61
C ALA A 31 9.31 3.89 -39.65
N GLU A 32 9.66 5.18 -39.58
CA GLU A 32 10.82 5.63 -38.81
C GLU A 32 10.47 6.00 -37.37
N HIS A 33 9.24 6.45 -37.10
CA HIS A 33 8.90 7.11 -35.83
C HIS A 33 7.84 6.39 -35.00
N ILE A 34 6.78 5.88 -35.63
CA ILE A 34 5.64 5.30 -34.89
C ILE A 34 5.76 3.79 -34.73
N ALA A 35 6.28 3.09 -35.73
CA ALA A 35 6.48 1.65 -35.69
C ALA A 35 7.34 1.21 -34.49
N PRO A 36 8.50 1.85 -34.18
CA PRO A 36 9.25 1.52 -32.97
C PRO A 36 8.40 1.67 -31.69
N LEU A 37 7.65 2.77 -31.56
CA LEU A 37 6.81 3.02 -30.39
C LEU A 37 5.73 1.95 -30.22
N VAL A 38 5.02 1.62 -31.30
CA VAL A 38 3.94 0.62 -31.29
C VAL A 38 4.50 -0.78 -31.04
N PHE A 39 5.62 -1.12 -31.68
CA PHE A 39 6.24 -2.43 -31.57
C PHE A 39 6.76 -2.69 -30.15
N ASP A 40 7.44 -1.72 -29.56
CA ASP A 40 8.02 -1.88 -28.22
C ASP A 40 6.96 -1.89 -27.10
N ASN A 41 5.86 -1.15 -27.26
CA ASN A 41 4.92 -0.90 -26.14
C ASN A 41 3.56 -1.59 -26.28
N CYS A 42 3.14 -1.97 -27.50
CA CYS A 42 1.78 -2.46 -27.75
C CYS A 42 1.75 -3.92 -28.23
N THR A 43 2.71 -4.35 -29.06
CA THR A 43 2.62 -5.65 -29.76
C THR A 43 2.77 -6.88 -28.87
N SER A 44 3.20 -6.72 -27.61
CA SER A 44 3.20 -7.84 -26.67
C SER A 44 1.78 -8.36 -26.39
N CYS A 45 0.78 -7.48 -26.48
CA CYS A 45 -0.63 -7.79 -26.24
C CYS A 45 -1.44 -7.71 -27.54
N HIS A 46 -1.10 -6.78 -28.43
CA HIS A 46 -1.75 -6.58 -29.73
C HIS A 46 -1.10 -7.43 -30.83
N ARG A 47 -1.22 -8.75 -30.69
CA ARG A 47 -0.82 -9.74 -31.69
C ARG A 47 -1.76 -10.95 -31.64
N PRO A 48 -1.85 -11.77 -32.70
CA PRO A 48 -2.71 -12.95 -32.71
C PRO A 48 -2.47 -13.89 -31.52
N GLY A 49 -3.54 -14.41 -30.93
CA GLY A 49 -3.50 -15.34 -29.81
C GLY A 49 -3.14 -14.72 -28.45
N GLN A 50 -3.12 -13.39 -28.34
CA GLN A 50 -2.96 -12.66 -27.08
C GLN A 50 -4.25 -11.95 -26.67
N VAL A 51 -4.24 -11.28 -25.52
CA VAL A 51 -5.44 -10.76 -24.87
C VAL A 51 -6.10 -9.56 -25.57
N ALA A 52 -5.38 -8.84 -26.43
CA ALA A 52 -5.97 -7.70 -27.12
C ALA A 52 -6.81 -8.14 -28.34
N PRO A 53 -7.93 -7.47 -28.64
CA PRO A 53 -8.89 -7.93 -29.65
C PRO A 53 -8.45 -7.73 -31.10
N PHE A 54 -7.33 -7.03 -31.35
CA PHE A 54 -6.80 -6.77 -32.69
C PHE A 54 -5.26 -6.65 -32.69
N PRO A 55 -4.60 -7.00 -33.80
CA PRO A 55 -3.15 -6.88 -33.94
C PRO A 55 -2.72 -5.41 -34.18
N LEU A 56 -1.46 -5.09 -33.87
CA LEU A 56 -0.81 -3.81 -34.19
C LEU A 56 0.57 -4.06 -34.84
N LEU A 57 0.64 -5.05 -35.75
CA LEU A 57 1.91 -5.53 -36.32
C LEU A 57 2.28 -4.82 -37.62
N THR A 58 1.36 -4.05 -38.21
CA THR A 58 1.57 -3.37 -39.49
C THR A 58 1.14 -1.89 -39.46
N TYR A 59 1.53 -1.14 -40.49
CA TYR A 59 1.03 0.22 -40.73
C TYR A 59 -0.50 0.25 -40.83
N ALA A 60 -1.08 -0.67 -41.60
CA ALA A 60 -2.52 -0.74 -41.82
C ALA A 60 -3.29 -0.95 -40.51
N ASP A 61 -2.79 -1.86 -39.66
CA ASP A 61 -3.36 -2.10 -38.32
C ASP A 61 -3.33 -0.82 -37.48
N THR A 62 -2.15 -0.20 -37.37
CA THR A 62 -1.94 0.99 -36.54
C THR A 62 -2.79 2.16 -37.05
N ARG A 63 -2.78 2.43 -38.35
CA ARG A 63 -3.54 3.53 -38.98
C ARG A 63 -5.03 3.37 -38.75
N LYS A 64 -5.57 2.15 -38.86
CA LYS A 64 -6.99 1.85 -38.66
C LYS A 64 -7.47 2.25 -37.26
N HIS A 65 -6.60 2.09 -36.25
CA HIS A 65 -6.93 2.34 -34.84
C HIS A 65 -6.32 3.64 -34.27
N ALA A 66 -5.55 4.39 -35.05
CA ALA A 66 -4.68 5.46 -34.57
C ALA A 66 -5.39 6.55 -33.76
N LYS A 67 -6.61 6.96 -34.16
CA LYS A 67 -7.37 7.97 -33.41
C LYS A 67 -7.79 7.48 -32.02
N THR A 68 -8.25 6.24 -31.93
CA THR A 68 -8.59 5.60 -30.65
C THR A 68 -7.33 5.39 -29.82
N MET A 69 -6.24 4.88 -30.43
CA MET A 69 -4.95 4.73 -29.77
C MET A 69 -4.50 6.06 -29.15
N LEU A 70 -4.57 7.16 -29.92
CA LEU A 70 -4.17 8.47 -29.42
C LEU A 70 -4.99 8.90 -28.20
N ALA A 71 -6.32 8.77 -28.25
CA ALA A 71 -7.20 9.12 -27.14
C ALA A 71 -6.84 8.34 -25.85
N VAL A 72 -6.68 7.01 -25.95
CA VAL A 72 -6.36 6.19 -24.77
C VAL A 72 -4.93 6.39 -24.27
N MET A 73 -4.00 6.82 -25.12
CA MET A 73 -2.64 7.20 -24.73
C MET A 73 -2.62 8.56 -24.03
N GLU A 74 -3.37 9.55 -24.53
CA GLU A 74 -3.52 10.86 -23.91
C GLU A 74 -4.17 10.74 -22.52
N ASP A 75 -5.17 9.86 -22.37
CA ASP A 75 -5.82 9.56 -21.09
C ASP A 75 -5.01 8.63 -20.17
N ARG A 76 -3.83 8.16 -20.60
CA ARG A 76 -2.95 7.22 -19.86
C ARG A 76 -3.60 5.88 -19.51
N TYR A 77 -4.66 5.51 -20.21
CA TYR A 77 -5.30 4.20 -20.09
C TYR A 77 -4.42 3.10 -20.71
N MET A 78 -3.76 3.40 -21.84
CA MET A 78 -2.87 2.48 -22.54
C MET A 78 -1.50 3.10 -22.84
N PRO A 79 -0.43 2.30 -22.84
CA PRO A 79 -0.36 0.93 -22.34
C PRO A 79 -0.55 0.89 -20.81
N PRO A 80 -1.13 -0.19 -20.26
CA PRO A 80 -1.49 -0.26 -18.85
C PRO A 80 -0.22 -0.29 -18.00
N TRP A 81 0.00 0.77 -17.21
CA TRP A 81 1.12 0.86 -16.28
C TRP A 81 0.82 1.89 -15.17
N HIS A 82 0.40 1.40 -14.01
CA HIS A 82 -0.02 2.26 -12.90
C HIS A 82 1.10 2.95 -12.12
N PRO A 83 2.29 2.36 -11.92
CA PRO A 83 3.32 3.00 -11.11
C PRO A 83 3.72 4.36 -11.69
N GLU A 84 3.76 5.37 -10.83
CA GLU A 84 4.14 6.73 -11.22
C GLU A 84 5.66 6.86 -11.49
N PRO A 85 6.08 7.76 -12.39
CA PRO A 85 7.51 7.99 -12.64
C PRO A 85 8.16 8.62 -11.40
N GLY A 86 9.39 8.19 -11.08
CA GLY A 86 10.13 8.66 -9.91
C GLY A 86 9.71 8.07 -8.56
N HIS A 87 8.83 7.06 -8.56
CA HIS A 87 8.39 6.33 -7.37
C HIS A 87 8.78 4.86 -7.46
N GLY A 88 10.09 4.61 -7.46
CA GLY A 88 10.69 3.32 -7.78
C GLY A 88 11.04 3.18 -9.27
N GLU A 89 12.02 2.34 -9.56
CA GLU A 89 12.40 1.96 -10.92
C GLU A 89 12.12 0.47 -11.11
N PHE A 90 11.26 0.16 -12.09
CA PHE A 90 10.77 -1.20 -12.29
C PHE A 90 11.20 -1.74 -13.66
N ARG A 91 11.36 -3.06 -13.75
CA ARG A 91 11.63 -3.76 -15.00
C ARG A 91 10.39 -3.75 -15.88
N GLY A 92 10.62 -3.65 -17.19
CA GLY A 92 9.55 -3.73 -18.17
C GLY A 92 8.59 -2.55 -18.12
N ASP A 93 9.06 -1.36 -17.74
CA ASP A 93 8.29 -0.12 -17.82
C ASP A 93 7.79 0.09 -19.26
N ARG A 94 6.47 0.19 -19.41
CA ARG A 94 5.78 0.31 -20.71
C ARG A 94 5.29 1.72 -20.97
N ARG A 95 5.48 2.67 -20.04
CA ARG A 95 4.90 4.00 -20.16
C ARG A 95 5.43 4.70 -21.40
N LEU A 96 4.51 5.33 -22.12
CA LEU A 96 4.88 6.31 -23.12
C LEU A 96 5.17 7.64 -22.44
N THR A 97 6.31 8.24 -22.77
CA THR A 97 6.64 9.62 -22.39
C THR A 97 5.75 10.62 -23.11
N ASP A 98 5.62 11.81 -22.55
CA ASP A 98 4.84 12.91 -23.14
C ASP A 98 5.32 13.25 -24.55
N ALA A 99 6.63 13.17 -24.78
CA ALA A 99 7.24 13.37 -26.10
C ALA A 99 6.83 12.28 -27.10
N GLN A 100 6.74 11.01 -26.67
CA GLN A 100 6.29 9.91 -27.53
C GLN A 100 4.80 10.05 -27.87
N ILE A 101 3.96 10.46 -26.91
CA ILE A 101 2.53 10.74 -27.17
C ILE A 101 2.39 11.93 -28.12
N ALA A 102 3.17 13.00 -27.91
CA ALA A 102 3.17 14.16 -28.80
C ALA A 102 3.63 13.80 -30.22
N LEU A 103 4.62 12.90 -30.36
CA LEU A 103 5.07 12.38 -31.66
C LEU A 103 3.95 11.63 -32.38
N PHE A 104 3.23 10.75 -31.67
CA PHE A 104 2.08 10.04 -32.22
C PHE A 104 0.94 11.00 -32.57
N SER A 105 0.63 11.97 -31.70
CA SER A 105 -0.36 13.03 -31.94
C SER A 105 -0.04 13.82 -33.22
N LYS A 106 1.23 14.18 -33.41
CA LYS A 106 1.71 14.87 -34.62
C LYS A 106 1.48 14.02 -35.87
N TRP A 107 1.84 12.73 -35.83
CA TRP A 107 1.60 11.80 -36.94
C TRP A 107 0.10 11.65 -37.28
N VAL A 108 -0.77 11.54 -36.28
CA VAL A 108 -2.24 11.48 -36.47
C VAL A 108 -2.76 12.76 -37.13
N LYS A 109 -2.32 13.92 -36.65
CA LYS A 109 -2.73 15.24 -37.17
C LYS A 109 -2.17 15.53 -38.57
N SER A 110 -1.03 14.96 -38.93
CA SER A 110 -0.39 15.13 -40.24
C SER A 110 -0.80 14.09 -41.29
N GLY A 111 -1.94 13.40 -41.10
CA GLY A 111 -2.49 12.48 -42.09
C GLY A 111 -1.95 11.05 -42.03
N MET A 112 -1.19 10.68 -40.98
CA MET A 112 -0.72 9.32 -40.72
C MET A 112 0.11 8.72 -41.86
N ALA A 113 1.10 9.46 -42.37
CA ALA A 113 1.94 8.99 -43.47
C ALA A 113 2.69 7.70 -43.10
N GLU A 114 2.73 6.72 -44.00
CA GLU A 114 3.47 5.46 -43.78
C GLU A 114 4.98 5.70 -43.76
N GLY A 115 5.50 6.51 -44.69
CA GLY A 115 6.93 6.66 -44.94
C GLY A 115 7.49 5.55 -45.83
N ASP A 116 8.81 5.39 -45.84
CA ASP A 116 9.46 4.31 -46.58
C ASP A 116 9.33 2.98 -45.82
N ALA A 117 8.51 2.07 -46.33
CA ALA A 117 8.29 0.76 -45.72
C ALA A 117 9.57 -0.06 -45.50
N LYS A 118 10.65 0.20 -46.26
CA LYS A 118 11.95 -0.47 -46.07
C LYS A 118 12.66 -0.02 -44.79
N LYS A 119 12.27 1.11 -44.23
CA LYS A 119 12.79 1.65 -42.96
C LYS A 119 11.95 1.25 -41.75
N THR A 120 10.81 0.60 -41.97
CA THR A 120 10.00 0.05 -40.87
C THR A 120 10.85 -1.00 -40.14
N PRO A 121 11.01 -0.89 -38.81
CA PRO A 121 11.74 -1.90 -38.05
C PRO A 121 11.08 -3.27 -38.21
N ALA A 122 11.86 -4.34 -38.03
CA ALA A 122 11.28 -5.67 -37.99
C ALA A 122 10.34 -5.78 -36.79
N VAL A 123 9.18 -6.42 -36.99
CA VAL A 123 8.27 -6.76 -35.90
C VAL A 123 9.03 -7.62 -34.88
N PRO A 124 8.85 -7.39 -33.55
CA PRO A 124 9.48 -8.20 -32.53
C PRO A 124 9.18 -9.69 -32.73
N LYS A 125 10.20 -10.53 -32.61
CA LYS A 125 10.02 -11.98 -32.67
C LYS A 125 9.46 -12.45 -31.34
N PHE A 126 8.31 -13.11 -31.38
CA PHE A 126 7.69 -13.73 -30.22
C PHE A 126 7.91 -15.24 -30.28
N PRO A 127 8.38 -15.88 -29.19
CA PRO A 127 8.51 -17.33 -29.16
C PRO A 127 7.16 -18.00 -29.42
N GLU A 128 7.15 -19.04 -30.25
CA GLU A 128 6.02 -19.94 -30.33
C GLU A 128 6.02 -20.85 -29.08
N GLY A 129 4.85 -21.00 -28.45
CA GLY A 129 4.73 -21.79 -27.22
C GLY A 129 5.08 -21.00 -25.96
N TRP A 130 6.18 -21.39 -25.29
CA TRP A 130 6.58 -20.88 -23.98
C TRP A 130 7.63 -19.76 -24.09
N GLN A 131 7.33 -18.57 -23.57
CA GLN A 131 8.14 -17.36 -23.71
C GLN A 131 9.47 -17.44 -22.96
N LEU A 132 9.56 -18.22 -21.87
CA LEU A 132 10.80 -18.38 -21.10
C LEU A 132 11.60 -19.64 -21.47
N GLY A 133 11.27 -20.30 -22.58
CA GLY A 133 11.80 -21.61 -22.97
C GLY A 133 10.91 -22.75 -22.48
N GLU A 134 11.29 -24.01 -22.69
CA GLU A 134 10.53 -25.16 -22.20
C GLU A 134 10.47 -25.18 -20.66
N PRO A 135 9.28 -25.30 -20.03
CA PRO A 135 9.15 -25.44 -18.59
C PRO A 135 9.62 -26.80 -18.09
N ASP A 136 10.16 -26.83 -16.86
CA ASP A 136 10.57 -28.07 -16.18
C ASP A 136 9.38 -28.95 -15.77
N LEU A 137 8.23 -28.32 -15.51
CA LEU A 137 6.98 -29.02 -15.25
C LEU A 137 5.82 -28.26 -15.92
N ILE A 138 5.07 -28.97 -16.76
CA ILE A 138 3.83 -28.47 -17.36
C ILE A 138 2.66 -29.16 -16.69
N VAL A 139 1.75 -28.37 -16.13
CA VAL A 139 0.49 -28.87 -15.55
C VAL A 139 -0.71 -28.22 -16.22
N LYS A 140 -1.83 -28.94 -16.27
CA LYS A 140 -3.01 -28.55 -17.03
C LYS A 140 -4.26 -28.96 -16.28
N MET A 141 -5.33 -28.16 -16.44
CA MET A 141 -6.67 -28.58 -16.01
C MET A 141 -7.06 -29.90 -16.69
N ASP A 142 -7.68 -30.80 -15.93
CA ASP A 142 -8.10 -32.13 -16.39
C ASP A 142 -9.26 -32.07 -17.40
N ARG A 143 -10.05 -30.99 -17.37
CA ARG A 143 -11.22 -30.76 -18.22
C ARG A 143 -11.55 -29.27 -18.33
N PRO A 144 -12.26 -28.86 -19.38
CA PRO A 144 -12.66 -27.46 -19.55
C PRO A 144 -13.66 -27.01 -18.50
N PHE A 145 -13.55 -25.74 -18.11
CA PHE A 145 -14.58 -25.00 -17.41
C PHE A 145 -15.43 -24.21 -18.42
N GLU A 146 -16.75 -24.34 -18.34
CA GLU A 146 -17.68 -23.62 -19.21
C GLU A 146 -17.92 -22.22 -18.63
N VAL A 147 -17.56 -21.19 -19.39
CA VAL A 147 -17.79 -19.79 -19.04
C VAL A 147 -19.00 -19.30 -19.83
N PRO A 148 -20.10 -18.87 -19.17
CA PRO A 148 -21.30 -18.40 -19.85
C PRO A 148 -21.05 -17.09 -20.61
N ALA A 149 -21.96 -16.76 -21.53
CA ALA A 149 -21.90 -15.50 -22.28
C ALA A 149 -22.23 -14.28 -21.40
N GLU A 150 -23.15 -14.43 -20.45
CA GLU A 150 -23.74 -13.36 -19.65
C GLU A 150 -23.93 -13.80 -18.19
N GLY A 151 -24.04 -12.82 -17.28
CA GLY A 151 -24.14 -13.05 -15.84
C GLY A 151 -23.18 -12.17 -15.03
N ALA A 152 -23.08 -12.48 -13.74
CA ALA A 152 -22.08 -11.87 -12.86
C ALA A 152 -20.69 -12.48 -13.07
N ASP A 153 -19.67 -11.77 -12.61
CA ASP A 153 -18.30 -12.28 -12.55
C ASP A 153 -18.21 -13.62 -11.81
N ILE A 154 -17.36 -14.51 -12.32
CA ILE A 154 -17.16 -15.85 -11.74
C ILE A 154 -15.80 -15.93 -11.09
N TYR A 155 -15.77 -16.32 -9.82
CA TYR A 155 -14.55 -16.73 -9.13
C TYR A 155 -14.54 -18.25 -8.98
N GLN A 156 -13.53 -18.89 -9.55
CA GLN A 156 -13.40 -20.35 -9.57
C GLN A 156 -11.97 -20.78 -9.24
N ASN A 157 -11.81 -21.78 -8.38
CA ASN A 157 -10.52 -22.33 -8.00
C ASN A 157 -10.32 -23.69 -8.66
N PHE A 158 -9.32 -23.81 -9.52
CA PHE A 158 -8.95 -25.09 -10.13
C PHE A 158 -7.80 -25.74 -9.38
N VAL A 159 -7.97 -26.98 -8.93
CA VAL A 159 -6.97 -27.71 -8.14
C VAL A 159 -6.25 -28.70 -9.05
N ILE A 160 -4.94 -28.51 -9.23
CA ILE A 160 -4.11 -29.33 -10.10
C ILE A 160 -3.03 -30.03 -9.26
N PRO A 161 -3.11 -31.37 -9.09
CA PRO A 161 -2.05 -32.14 -8.44
C PRO A 161 -0.73 -32.03 -9.18
N LEU A 162 0.34 -31.64 -8.47
CA LEU A 162 1.67 -31.53 -9.08
C LEU A 162 2.44 -32.86 -9.05
N ASN A 163 2.08 -33.78 -8.15
CA ASN A 163 2.67 -35.11 -8.02
C ASN A 163 4.22 -35.10 -7.97
N LEU A 164 4.79 -34.10 -7.31
CA LEU A 164 6.23 -33.92 -7.22
C LEU A 164 6.89 -35.04 -6.41
N ALA A 165 7.95 -35.62 -6.96
CA ALA A 165 8.75 -36.64 -6.29
C ALA A 165 9.58 -36.07 -5.11
N GLU A 166 9.94 -34.79 -5.18
CA GLU A 166 10.78 -34.09 -4.20
C GLU A 166 10.42 -32.60 -4.17
N ASP A 167 10.93 -31.89 -3.16
CA ASP A 167 10.77 -30.44 -3.06
C ASP A 167 11.50 -29.74 -4.22
N LYS A 168 10.88 -28.67 -4.73
CA LYS A 168 11.38 -27.85 -5.86
C LYS A 168 11.42 -26.37 -5.49
N TRP A 169 12.11 -25.59 -6.31
CA TRP A 169 12.30 -24.16 -6.15
C TRP A 169 11.86 -23.44 -7.41
N VAL A 170 10.74 -22.73 -7.38
CA VAL A 170 10.12 -22.11 -8.57
C VAL A 170 10.72 -20.73 -8.83
N THR A 171 11.35 -20.55 -9.99
CA THR A 171 11.95 -19.27 -10.44
C THR A 171 11.02 -18.43 -11.31
N ALA A 172 10.07 -19.08 -11.99
CA ALA A 172 9.07 -18.44 -12.81
C ALA A 172 7.82 -19.32 -12.93
N VAL A 173 6.70 -18.66 -13.20
CA VAL A 173 5.45 -19.29 -13.63
C VAL A 173 5.05 -18.66 -14.95
N GLU A 174 4.72 -19.48 -15.94
CA GLU A 174 4.13 -19.04 -17.19
C GLU A 174 2.74 -19.63 -17.36
N PHE A 175 1.79 -18.79 -17.72
CA PHE A 175 0.38 -19.12 -17.81
C PHE A 175 -0.12 -19.03 -19.23
N ARG A 176 -0.93 -20.01 -19.61
CA ARG A 176 -1.57 -20.08 -20.91
C ARG A 176 -3.03 -20.49 -20.73
N ALA A 177 -3.88 -19.85 -21.51
CA ALA A 177 -5.33 -20.03 -21.50
C ALA A 177 -5.84 -20.34 -22.90
N THR A 178 -6.94 -21.08 -23.00
CA THR A 178 -7.61 -21.34 -24.28
C THR A 178 -8.61 -20.25 -24.65
N ALA A 179 -9.17 -19.55 -23.67
CA ALA A 179 -10.11 -18.45 -23.81
C ALA A 179 -9.65 -17.21 -23.01
N PRO A 180 -8.50 -16.59 -23.37
CA PRO A 180 -7.96 -15.42 -22.66
C PRO A 180 -8.92 -14.21 -22.65
N ALA A 181 -9.90 -14.15 -23.55
CA ALA A 181 -10.88 -13.07 -23.64
C ALA A 181 -11.85 -13.00 -22.45
N VAL A 182 -12.05 -14.10 -21.70
CA VAL A 182 -12.94 -14.12 -20.52
C VAL A 182 -12.17 -14.09 -19.21
N LEU A 183 -10.84 -14.02 -19.24
CA LEU A 183 -10.00 -14.03 -18.05
C LEU A 183 -9.60 -12.62 -17.62
N HIS A 184 -9.83 -12.32 -16.35
CA HIS A 184 -9.42 -11.04 -15.76
C HIS A 184 -8.12 -11.17 -14.96
N HIS A 185 -8.04 -12.12 -14.03
CA HIS A 185 -6.80 -12.50 -13.38
C HIS A 185 -6.84 -13.94 -12.85
N VAL A 186 -5.65 -14.50 -12.59
CA VAL A 186 -5.45 -15.83 -12.01
C VAL A 186 -4.37 -15.76 -10.93
N LEU A 187 -4.71 -16.11 -9.69
CA LEU A 187 -3.74 -16.23 -8.59
C LEU A 187 -3.25 -17.67 -8.47
N TYR A 188 -1.95 -17.83 -8.25
CA TYR A 188 -1.28 -19.12 -8.13
C TYR A 188 -1.05 -19.44 -6.67
N PHE A 189 -1.95 -20.20 -6.08
CA PHE A 189 -1.83 -20.66 -4.72
C PHE A 189 -1.27 -22.08 -4.65
N LEU A 190 -0.65 -22.40 -3.52
CA LEU A 190 -0.16 -23.74 -3.20
C LEU A 190 -1.00 -24.32 -2.06
N ASP A 191 -1.24 -25.63 -2.13
CA ASP A 191 -1.85 -26.39 -1.05
C ASP A 191 -1.10 -27.71 -0.81
N ASP A 192 -0.38 -27.80 0.30
CA ASP A 192 0.23 -29.05 0.80
C ASP A 192 -0.61 -29.69 1.93
N SER A 193 -1.82 -29.18 2.19
CA SER A 193 -2.70 -29.61 3.29
C SER A 193 -3.95 -30.38 2.84
N GLY A 194 -4.24 -30.40 1.54
CA GLY A 194 -5.44 -31.05 0.97
C GLY A 194 -6.76 -30.31 1.20
N ARG A 195 -6.72 -29.07 1.70
CA ARG A 195 -7.90 -28.24 1.96
C ARG A 195 -8.64 -27.85 0.68
N ALA A 196 -7.91 -27.61 -0.41
CA ALA A 196 -8.48 -27.28 -1.70
C ALA A 196 -9.21 -28.50 -2.29
N ARG A 197 -8.58 -29.68 -2.22
CA ARG A 197 -9.21 -30.95 -2.64
C ARG A 197 -10.50 -31.23 -1.87
N ALA A 198 -10.52 -30.96 -0.57
CA ALA A 198 -11.71 -31.13 0.27
C ALA A 198 -12.89 -30.21 -0.11
N LYS A 199 -12.63 -29.13 -0.88
CA LYS A 199 -13.64 -28.20 -1.37
C LYS A 199 -14.16 -28.52 -2.78
N LEU A 200 -13.54 -29.47 -3.49
CA LEU A 200 -13.93 -29.81 -4.86
C LEU A 200 -15.44 -30.06 -4.97
N SER A 201 -16.01 -29.57 -6.07
CA SER A 201 -17.45 -29.68 -6.28
C SER A 201 -17.91 -31.13 -6.38
N LYS A 202 -19.02 -31.45 -5.71
CA LYS A 202 -19.63 -32.80 -5.72
C LYS A 202 -20.45 -33.08 -6.97
N ASP A 203 -20.89 -32.04 -7.67
CA ASP A 203 -21.66 -32.12 -8.91
C ASP A 203 -20.80 -32.42 -10.16
N GLY A 204 -19.49 -32.56 -9.96
CA GLY A 204 -18.54 -32.82 -11.03
C GLY A 204 -18.06 -31.59 -11.79
N GLN A 205 -18.44 -30.35 -11.40
CA GLN A 205 -17.83 -29.16 -11.97
C GLN A 205 -16.32 -29.10 -11.68
N PRO A 206 -15.48 -28.63 -12.62
CA PRO A 206 -14.04 -28.51 -12.40
C PRO A 206 -13.75 -27.51 -11.29
N GLY A 207 -13.12 -27.95 -10.20
CA GLY A 207 -12.72 -27.06 -9.11
C GLY A 207 -13.83 -26.74 -8.10
N PHE A 208 -13.77 -25.55 -7.50
CA PHE A 208 -14.78 -25.03 -6.56
C PHE A 208 -14.93 -23.50 -6.63
N ALA A 209 -16.14 -23.00 -6.37
CA ALA A 209 -16.47 -21.59 -6.50
C ALA A 209 -16.01 -20.70 -5.33
N GLY A 210 -15.88 -19.41 -5.61
CA GLY A 210 -15.61 -18.35 -4.63
C GLY A 210 -14.12 -18.05 -4.41
N MET A 211 -13.83 -17.24 -3.39
CA MET A 211 -12.45 -16.85 -3.03
C MET A 211 -11.95 -17.50 -1.73
N GLY A 212 -12.88 -17.99 -0.89
CA GLY A 212 -12.63 -18.53 0.45
C GLY A 212 -11.82 -19.83 0.46
N PHE A 213 -10.52 -19.71 0.33
CA PHE A 213 -9.54 -20.79 0.47
C PHE A 213 -8.31 -20.29 1.23
N ARG A 214 -7.78 -21.12 2.14
CA ARG A 214 -6.58 -20.79 2.90
C ARG A 214 -5.37 -21.51 2.32
N PRO A 215 -4.56 -20.84 1.48
CA PRO A 215 -3.38 -21.43 0.86
C PRO A 215 -2.27 -21.69 1.89
N THR A 216 -1.37 -22.59 1.55
CA THR A 216 -0.13 -22.83 2.32
C THR A 216 1.09 -22.16 1.69
N GLY A 217 0.95 -21.67 0.46
CA GLY A 217 1.91 -20.79 -0.22
C GLY A 217 1.30 -20.11 -1.43
N ALA A 218 2.08 -19.26 -2.11
CA ALA A 218 1.67 -18.62 -3.35
C ALA A 218 2.89 -18.43 -4.27
N LEU A 219 2.67 -18.53 -5.57
CA LEU A 219 3.68 -18.30 -6.62
C LEU A 219 3.46 -16.97 -7.37
N GLY A 220 2.54 -16.13 -6.89
CA GLY A 220 2.13 -14.88 -7.53
C GLY A 220 0.81 -15.03 -8.26
N GLY A 221 0.70 -14.40 -9.43
CA GLY A 221 -0.48 -14.46 -10.27
C GLY A 221 -0.25 -13.79 -11.63
N TRP A 222 -1.23 -13.92 -12.49
CA TRP A 222 -1.32 -13.27 -13.79
C TRP A 222 -2.54 -12.37 -13.82
N ALA A 223 -2.39 -11.20 -14.40
CA ALA A 223 -3.48 -10.30 -14.74
C ALA A 223 -3.30 -9.90 -16.22
N VAL A 224 -4.35 -9.34 -16.82
CA VAL A 224 -4.30 -8.87 -18.21
C VAL A 224 -3.06 -7.99 -18.43
N GLY A 225 -2.28 -8.31 -19.47
CA GLY A 225 -1.05 -7.59 -19.82
C GLY A 225 0.22 -8.08 -19.12
N ALA A 226 0.13 -8.97 -18.14
CA ALA A 226 1.30 -9.55 -17.49
C ALA A 226 2.06 -10.50 -18.43
N THR A 227 3.39 -10.36 -18.45
CA THR A 227 4.32 -11.25 -19.16
C THR A 227 5.11 -12.09 -18.16
N PRO A 228 5.43 -13.35 -18.49
CA PRO A 228 6.20 -14.20 -17.59
C PRO A 228 7.62 -13.64 -17.40
N VAL A 229 8.13 -13.71 -16.16
CA VAL A 229 9.46 -13.20 -15.81
C VAL A 229 10.12 -14.13 -14.79
N ARG A 230 11.42 -14.39 -14.97
CA ARG A 230 12.23 -15.08 -13.95
C ARG A 230 12.56 -14.13 -12.81
N LEU A 231 12.42 -14.64 -11.58
CA LEU A 231 12.87 -13.94 -10.39
C LEU A 231 14.38 -13.61 -10.51
N PRO A 232 14.80 -12.42 -10.06
CA PRO A 232 16.20 -12.00 -10.18
C PRO A 232 17.12 -12.77 -9.21
N GLU A 233 18.42 -12.71 -9.47
CA GLU A 233 19.48 -13.14 -8.54
C GLU A 233 19.36 -14.59 -8.03
N GLY A 234 18.77 -15.48 -8.82
CA GLY A 234 18.57 -16.88 -8.42
C GLY A 234 17.58 -17.06 -7.27
N LEU A 235 16.72 -16.07 -7.01
CA LEU A 235 15.61 -16.19 -6.07
C LEU A 235 14.57 -17.17 -6.61
N ALA A 236 13.91 -17.87 -5.69
CA ALA A 236 12.88 -18.85 -6.02
C ALA A 236 11.87 -18.99 -4.88
N TYR A 237 10.65 -19.41 -5.20
CA TYR A 237 9.64 -19.80 -4.22
C TYR A 237 9.78 -21.28 -3.86
N PRO A 238 9.66 -21.66 -2.58
CA PRO A 238 9.61 -23.07 -2.20
C PRO A 238 8.34 -23.74 -2.71
N LEU A 239 8.48 -24.96 -3.22
CA LEU A 239 7.37 -25.81 -3.66
C LEU A 239 7.59 -27.21 -3.10
N LYS A 240 6.81 -27.60 -2.10
CA LYS A 240 7.02 -28.87 -1.41
C LYS A 240 6.48 -30.05 -2.23
N LYS A 241 7.08 -31.22 -2.01
CA LYS A 241 6.51 -32.49 -2.48
C LYS A 241 5.08 -32.66 -1.98
N GLY A 242 4.21 -33.20 -2.84
CA GLY A 242 2.79 -33.40 -2.53
C GLY A 242 1.93 -32.13 -2.55
N SER A 243 2.46 -30.96 -2.91
CA SER A 243 1.65 -29.76 -3.12
C SER A 243 0.74 -29.88 -4.35
N ASP A 244 -0.45 -29.30 -4.24
CA ASP A 244 -1.30 -28.95 -5.37
C ASP A 244 -1.06 -27.49 -5.78
N LEU A 245 -1.22 -27.21 -7.07
CA LEU A 245 -1.37 -25.86 -7.58
C LEU A 245 -2.86 -25.52 -7.64
N VAL A 246 -3.26 -24.46 -6.95
CA VAL A 246 -4.63 -23.96 -6.92
C VAL A 246 -4.69 -22.65 -7.69
N LEU A 247 -5.44 -22.65 -8.79
CA LEU A 247 -5.61 -21.51 -9.69
C LEU A 247 -6.92 -20.80 -9.35
N GLN A 248 -6.85 -19.77 -8.51
CA GLN A 248 -8.01 -18.92 -8.24
C GLN A 248 -8.19 -17.95 -9.40
N THR A 249 -9.23 -18.17 -10.19
CA THR A 249 -9.47 -17.53 -11.48
C THR A 249 -10.70 -16.65 -11.40
N HIS A 250 -10.54 -15.39 -11.79
CA HIS A 250 -11.63 -14.42 -11.94
C HIS A 250 -11.95 -14.27 -13.43
N PHE A 251 -13.17 -14.61 -13.80
CA PHE A 251 -13.69 -14.49 -15.15
C PHE A 251 -14.58 -13.25 -15.29
N HIS A 252 -14.33 -12.47 -16.34
CA HIS A 252 -15.25 -11.45 -16.86
C HIS A 252 -15.95 -12.01 -18.09
N LEU A 253 -17.27 -11.98 -18.10
CA LEU A 253 -18.04 -12.57 -19.20
C LEU A 253 -18.00 -11.64 -20.43
N SER A 254 -17.78 -12.21 -21.61
CA SER A 254 -17.46 -11.45 -22.82
C SER A 254 -18.66 -11.25 -23.78
N GLY A 255 -19.86 -11.70 -23.40
CA GLY A 255 -21.01 -11.81 -24.31
C GLY A 255 -20.95 -13.05 -25.21
N LYS A 256 -19.90 -13.88 -25.10
CA LYS A 256 -19.76 -15.15 -25.82
C LYS A 256 -19.43 -16.26 -24.83
N ALA A 257 -20.14 -17.37 -24.94
CA ALA A 257 -19.83 -18.56 -24.15
C ALA A 257 -18.50 -19.16 -24.61
N GLU A 258 -17.63 -19.49 -23.66
CA GLU A 258 -16.27 -19.97 -23.91
C GLU A 258 -15.97 -21.22 -23.08
N LYS A 259 -14.97 -21.99 -23.52
CA LYS A 259 -14.43 -23.13 -22.77
C LYS A 259 -12.99 -22.84 -22.38
N GLU A 260 -12.74 -22.75 -21.08
CA GLU A 260 -11.42 -22.45 -20.56
C GLU A 260 -10.69 -23.70 -20.09
N VAL A 261 -9.46 -23.87 -20.54
CA VAL A 261 -8.50 -24.87 -20.07
C VAL A 261 -7.17 -24.17 -19.83
N ILE A 262 -6.85 -23.99 -18.56
CA ILE A 262 -5.59 -23.37 -18.16
C ILE A 262 -4.46 -24.42 -18.20
N THR A 263 -3.33 -24.00 -18.79
CA THR A 263 -2.05 -24.70 -18.75
C THR A 263 -1.00 -23.81 -18.08
N VAL A 264 -0.25 -24.36 -17.13
CA VAL A 264 0.78 -23.65 -16.38
C VAL A 264 2.13 -24.35 -16.55
N GLY A 265 3.14 -23.58 -16.94
CA GLY A 265 4.55 -23.98 -16.95
C GLY A 265 5.24 -23.48 -15.70
N LEU A 266 5.87 -24.38 -14.95
CA LEU A 266 6.70 -24.08 -13.79
C LEU A 266 8.17 -24.27 -14.17
N TYR A 267 8.99 -23.28 -13.82
CA TYR A 267 10.42 -23.31 -14.06
C TYR A 267 11.16 -23.42 -12.73
N PHE A 268 12.05 -24.39 -12.62
CA PHE A 268 12.75 -24.71 -11.37
C PHE A 268 14.18 -24.15 -11.36
N ALA A 269 14.70 -23.90 -10.16
CA ALA A 269 16.12 -23.73 -9.93
C ALA A 269 16.74 -25.09 -9.56
N ASP A 270 17.98 -25.31 -10.00
CA ASP A 270 18.75 -26.52 -9.66
C ASP A 270 19.07 -26.63 -8.17
N LYS A 271 19.10 -25.50 -7.46
CA LYS A 271 19.47 -25.39 -6.04
C LYS A 271 18.53 -24.46 -5.31
N ALA A 272 18.45 -24.66 -3.99
CA ALA A 272 17.77 -23.72 -3.11
C ALA A 272 18.34 -22.30 -3.27
N PRO A 273 17.50 -21.25 -3.20
CA PRO A 273 17.96 -19.88 -3.32
C PRO A 273 18.88 -19.53 -2.14
N LYS A 274 19.92 -18.72 -2.40
CA LYS A 274 20.83 -18.26 -1.35
C LYS A 274 20.16 -17.32 -0.33
N ARG A 275 19.06 -16.70 -0.74
CA ARG A 275 18.27 -15.78 0.07
C ARG A 275 16.80 -16.09 -0.07
N THR A 276 16.08 -16.01 1.03
CA THR A 276 14.68 -16.39 1.09
C THR A 276 13.76 -15.20 0.88
N LEU A 277 12.83 -15.32 -0.06
CA LEU A 277 11.76 -14.33 -0.27
C LEU A 277 10.81 -14.27 0.94
N VAL A 278 10.50 -13.04 1.34
CA VAL A 278 9.54 -12.72 2.40
C VAL A 278 8.54 -11.70 1.86
N ASN A 279 7.26 -11.99 2.06
CA ASN A 279 6.18 -11.06 1.74
C ASN A 279 5.94 -10.11 2.91
N MET A 280 5.90 -8.82 2.62
CA MET A 280 5.69 -7.73 3.57
C MET A 280 4.49 -6.87 3.11
N PRO A 281 3.25 -7.28 3.43
CA PRO A 281 2.04 -6.54 3.09
C PRO A 281 1.75 -5.39 4.09
N LEU A 282 1.41 -4.21 3.57
CA LEU A 282 1.02 -3.04 4.34
C LEU A 282 -0.28 -2.42 3.77
N PRO A 283 -1.42 -2.51 4.48
CA PRO A 283 -1.64 -3.29 5.69
C PRO A 283 -1.61 -4.81 5.48
N PRO A 284 -1.37 -5.61 6.54
CA PRO A 284 -1.36 -7.07 6.42
C PRO A 284 -2.76 -7.60 6.16
N VAL A 285 -2.85 -8.76 5.49
CA VAL A 285 -4.11 -9.45 5.16
C VAL A 285 -5.10 -8.50 4.45
N PHE A 286 -4.60 -7.70 3.50
CA PHE A 286 -5.38 -6.74 2.72
C PHE A 286 -6.26 -5.81 3.55
N GLY A 287 -5.80 -5.45 4.76
CA GLY A 287 -6.51 -4.51 5.63
C GLY A 287 -7.70 -5.11 6.38
N LEU A 288 -7.81 -6.45 6.46
CA LEU A 288 -8.86 -7.14 7.24
C LEU A 288 -8.95 -6.63 8.69
N PHE A 289 -7.79 -6.28 9.27
CA PHE A 289 -7.66 -5.77 10.63
C PHE A 289 -7.43 -4.25 10.69
N SER A 290 -7.81 -3.52 9.63
CA SER A 290 -7.54 -2.08 9.47
C SER A 290 -8.81 -1.24 9.45
N ASN A 291 -9.96 -1.80 9.85
CA ASN A 291 -11.25 -1.13 9.91
C ASN A 291 -11.68 -0.50 8.56
N ILE A 292 -11.62 -1.28 7.48
CA ILE A 292 -12.20 -0.89 6.19
C ILE A 292 -13.74 -0.95 6.33
N ASP A 293 -14.33 0.20 6.64
CA ASP A 293 -15.77 0.46 6.72
C ASP A 293 -16.01 1.86 6.14
N ILE A 294 -16.35 1.90 4.85
CA ILE A 294 -16.43 3.08 4.00
C ILE A 294 -17.89 3.53 3.91
N PRO A 295 -18.26 4.69 4.50
CA PRO A 295 -19.62 5.22 4.39
C PRO A 295 -20.02 5.50 2.94
N ALA A 296 -21.31 5.37 2.65
CA ALA A 296 -21.90 5.83 1.39
C ALA A 296 -21.55 7.30 1.12
N GLY A 297 -21.13 7.63 -0.09
CA GLY A 297 -20.81 9.01 -0.48
C GLY A 297 -19.43 9.51 -0.03
N LYS A 298 -18.63 8.69 0.67
CA LYS A 298 -17.33 9.13 1.19
C LYS A 298 -16.28 9.23 0.07
N GLU A 299 -15.95 10.44 -0.35
CA GLU A 299 -14.97 10.73 -1.43
C GLU A 299 -13.53 10.31 -1.12
N LEU A 300 -13.12 10.36 0.16
CA LEU A 300 -11.76 10.01 0.57
C LEU A 300 -11.77 9.24 1.88
N PHE A 301 -11.84 7.92 1.78
CA PHE A 301 -11.53 7.03 2.88
C PHE A 301 -10.06 6.61 2.80
N LYS A 302 -9.34 6.59 3.92
CA LYS A 302 -7.91 6.34 3.93
C LYS A 302 -7.51 5.35 5.02
N VAL A 303 -6.66 4.41 4.65
CA VAL A 303 -5.94 3.52 5.57
C VAL A 303 -4.45 3.69 5.38
N THR A 304 -3.73 3.89 6.48
CA THR A 304 -2.27 3.94 6.51
C THR A 304 -1.72 2.81 7.37
N ASP A 305 -0.55 2.31 7.01
CA ASP A 305 0.18 1.36 7.84
C ASP A 305 1.69 1.59 7.73
N SER A 306 2.43 1.12 8.73
CA SER A 306 3.89 1.25 8.77
C SER A 306 4.57 0.01 9.33
N PHE A 307 5.85 -0.14 9.01
CA PHE A 307 6.70 -1.19 9.56
C PHE A 307 8.16 -0.72 9.65
N THR A 308 8.74 -0.85 10.85
CA THR A 308 10.16 -0.58 11.06
C THR A 308 10.96 -1.85 10.81
N LEU A 309 11.93 -1.78 9.90
CA LEU A 309 12.73 -2.93 9.50
C LEU A 309 13.69 -3.37 10.62
N PRO A 310 13.62 -4.64 11.08
CA PRO A 310 14.46 -5.14 12.18
C PRO A 310 15.90 -5.51 11.75
N VAL A 311 16.12 -5.55 10.44
CA VAL A 311 17.33 -5.98 9.73
C VAL A 311 17.43 -5.19 8.42
N ASP A 312 18.60 -5.22 7.78
CA ASP A 312 18.75 -4.70 6.42
C ASP A 312 17.96 -5.58 5.44
N VAL A 313 17.25 -4.96 4.49
CA VAL A 313 16.47 -5.68 3.48
C VAL A 313 16.72 -5.13 2.08
N ASP A 314 16.59 -6.01 1.09
CA ASP A 314 16.58 -5.65 -0.32
C ASP A 314 15.16 -5.83 -0.87
N LEU A 315 14.56 -4.76 -1.42
CA LEU A 315 13.26 -4.85 -2.09
C LEU A 315 13.45 -5.50 -3.47
N VAL A 316 12.72 -6.59 -3.70
CA VAL A 316 12.73 -7.37 -4.95
C VAL A 316 11.59 -6.92 -5.87
N GLY A 317 10.41 -6.73 -5.30
CA GLY A 317 9.24 -6.28 -6.05
C GLY A 317 8.17 -5.70 -5.16
N VAL A 318 7.19 -5.08 -5.79
CA VAL A 318 6.03 -4.47 -5.16
C VAL A 318 4.79 -4.76 -5.99
N GLY A 319 3.65 -4.89 -5.34
CA GLY A 319 2.33 -4.94 -5.96
C GLY A 319 1.36 -4.17 -5.09
N ALA A 320 0.22 -3.82 -5.67
CA ALA A 320 -0.85 -3.21 -4.92
C ALA A 320 -2.18 -3.81 -5.34
N HIS A 321 -3.15 -3.74 -4.43
CA HIS A 321 -4.45 -4.33 -4.63
C HIS A 321 -5.48 -3.53 -3.82
N ALA A 322 -6.63 -3.25 -4.45
CA ALA A 322 -7.89 -2.85 -3.84
C ALA A 322 -9.02 -3.15 -4.83
N HIS A 323 -10.29 -3.06 -4.43
CA HIS A 323 -11.42 -3.27 -5.33
C HIS A 323 -11.85 -1.96 -6.02
N TYR A 324 -13.12 -1.90 -6.46
CA TYR A 324 -13.66 -0.88 -7.34
C TYR A 324 -13.59 0.55 -6.79
N LEU A 325 -13.69 0.73 -5.47
CA LEU A 325 -13.61 2.04 -4.82
C LEU A 325 -12.16 2.48 -4.60
N GLY A 326 -11.17 1.59 -4.74
CA GLY A 326 -9.76 1.93 -4.61
C GLY A 326 -9.37 3.09 -5.53
N LYS A 327 -8.60 4.05 -5.01
CA LYS A 327 -8.26 5.28 -5.74
C LYS A 327 -6.77 5.54 -5.83
N THR A 328 -6.04 5.52 -4.71
CA THR A 328 -4.59 5.74 -4.70
C THR A 328 -3.90 4.78 -3.76
N MET A 329 -2.66 4.43 -4.08
CA MET A 329 -1.79 3.58 -3.27
C MET A 329 -0.38 4.12 -3.29
N LYS A 330 0.20 4.43 -2.15
CA LYS A 330 1.53 5.02 -2.05
C LYS A 330 2.36 4.32 -1.00
N ALA A 331 3.67 4.20 -1.25
CA ALA A 331 4.61 3.78 -0.23
C ALA A 331 5.93 4.55 -0.27
N THR A 332 6.43 4.89 0.92
CA THR A 332 7.69 5.57 1.15
C THR A 332 8.49 4.87 2.24
N ALA A 333 9.78 5.14 2.31
CA ALA A 333 10.67 4.71 3.38
C ALA A 333 11.36 5.91 4.01
N THR A 334 11.29 6.03 5.34
CA THR A 334 12.10 6.97 6.11
C THR A 334 13.32 6.21 6.64
N LEU A 335 14.51 6.53 6.13
CA LEU A 335 15.77 5.93 6.52
C LEU A 335 16.18 6.37 7.95
N PRO A 336 17.13 5.67 8.61
CA PRO A 336 17.59 6.02 9.97
C PRO A 336 18.16 7.43 10.12
N ASP A 337 18.70 8.01 9.04
CA ASP A 337 19.19 9.38 8.97
C ASP A 337 18.06 10.43 8.77
N GLY A 338 16.81 9.98 8.63
CA GLY A 338 15.65 10.82 8.35
C GLY A 338 15.37 11.07 6.87
N THR A 339 16.23 10.59 5.96
CA THR A 339 16.04 10.70 4.51
C THR A 339 14.77 9.96 4.08
N GLU A 340 13.94 10.57 3.24
CA GLU A 340 12.76 9.92 2.67
C GLU A 340 13.07 9.37 1.27
N LYS A 341 12.74 8.10 1.04
CA LYS A 341 12.82 7.43 -0.26
C LYS A 341 11.44 7.05 -0.75
N LYS A 342 11.12 7.41 -1.99
CA LYS A 342 9.89 7.00 -2.68
C LYS A 342 10.03 5.56 -3.17
N LEU A 343 9.13 4.67 -2.77
CA LEU A 343 9.21 3.26 -3.13
C LEU A 343 8.21 2.89 -4.23
N PHE A 344 6.99 3.41 -4.13
CA PHE A 344 5.89 3.04 -5.01
C PHE A 344 4.77 4.07 -4.95
N SER A 345 4.06 4.31 -6.05
CA SER A 345 2.86 5.16 -6.07
C SER A 345 1.98 4.84 -7.27
N ILE A 346 0.67 4.80 -7.03
CA ILE A 346 -0.40 4.75 -8.02
C ILE A 346 -1.38 5.89 -7.67
N LYS A 347 -1.56 6.83 -8.59
CA LYS A 347 -2.46 7.99 -8.42
C LYS A 347 -3.89 7.79 -8.92
N ASP A 348 -4.11 6.82 -9.79
CA ASP A 348 -5.43 6.42 -10.26
C ASP A 348 -5.45 4.91 -10.39
N TRP A 349 -5.89 4.25 -9.32
CA TRP A 349 -6.06 2.81 -9.31
C TRP A 349 -7.20 2.40 -10.23
N ASP A 350 -6.94 1.40 -11.06
CA ASP A 350 -7.95 0.70 -11.84
C ASP A 350 -7.94 -0.79 -11.43
N PHE A 351 -9.05 -1.25 -10.86
CA PHE A 351 -9.22 -2.66 -10.47
C PHE A 351 -9.03 -3.62 -11.64
N ASN A 352 -9.20 -3.14 -12.88
CA ASN A 352 -9.02 -3.95 -14.08
C ASN A 352 -7.56 -4.31 -14.39
N TRP A 353 -6.60 -3.62 -13.75
CA TRP A 353 -5.17 -3.72 -14.06
C TRP A 353 -4.33 -3.96 -12.79
N GLN A 354 -4.28 -5.22 -12.37
CA GLN A 354 -3.61 -5.64 -11.11
C GLN A 354 -2.17 -6.12 -11.32
N GLY A 355 -1.29 -5.18 -11.67
CA GLY A 355 0.12 -5.48 -11.97
C GLY A 355 0.98 -5.84 -10.76
N GLN A 356 2.02 -6.64 -11.01
CA GLN A 356 3.11 -6.96 -10.08
C GLN A 356 4.43 -6.47 -10.67
N TYR A 357 5.19 -5.68 -9.92
CA TYR A 357 6.35 -4.96 -10.44
C TYR A 357 7.64 -5.43 -9.76
N LEU A 358 8.63 -5.84 -10.55
CA LEU A 358 9.98 -6.14 -10.06
C LEU A 358 10.84 -4.88 -10.18
N TYR A 359 11.61 -4.56 -9.14
CA TYR A 359 12.56 -3.46 -9.24
C TYR A 359 13.63 -3.76 -10.30
N LYS A 360 14.09 -2.73 -11.00
CA LYS A 360 15.18 -2.83 -12.00
C LYS A 360 16.43 -3.44 -11.36
N ASN A 361 16.82 -2.84 -10.24
CA ASN A 361 17.85 -3.32 -9.32
C ASN A 361 17.21 -3.51 -7.95
N LEU A 362 17.70 -4.48 -7.16
CA LEU A 362 17.24 -4.61 -5.78
C LEU A 362 17.46 -3.30 -5.02
N ALA A 363 16.43 -2.82 -4.32
CA ALA A 363 16.51 -1.57 -3.58
C ALA A 363 16.81 -1.83 -2.10
N ARG A 364 18.08 -1.65 -1.70
CA ARG A 364 18.51 -1.75 -0.30
C ARG A 364 17.80 -0.73 0.59
N LEU A 365 17.33 -1.18 1.74
CA LEU A 365 16.86 -0.39 2.88
C LEU A 365 17.59 -0.87 4.15
N PRO A 366 18.27 0.02 4.89
CA PRO A 366 18.95 -0.35 6.12
C PRO A 366 17.96 -0.64 7.26
N LYS A 367 18.40 -1.46 8.22
CA LYS A 367 17.73 -1.67 9.51
C LYS A 367 17.35 -0.34 10.15
N GLY A 368 16.19 -0.29 10.79
CA GLY A 368 15.64 0.92 11.40
C GLY A 368 14.87 1.83 10.42
N THR A 369 14.94 1.55 9.11
CA THR A 369 14.08 2.21 8.13
C THR A 369 12.61 1.94 8.45
N VAL A 370 11.79 2.99 8.41
CA VAL A 370 10.33 2.90 8.55
C VAL A 370 9.69 2.93 7.17
N VAL A 371 9.13 1.81 6.74
CA VAL A 371 8.35 1.71 5.50
C VAL A 371 6.91 2.10 5.82
N ASN A 372 6.37 3.08 5.11
CA ASN A 372 5.00 3.57 5.25
C ASN A 372 4.23 3.24 3.97
N ALA A 373 2.98 2.80 4.12
CA ALA A 373 2.05 2.61 3.02
C ALA A 373 0.72 3.32 3.30
N GLU A 374 0.08 3.79 2.25
CA GLU A 374 -1.21 4.46 2.26
C GLU A 374 -2.07 3.86 1.13
N VAL A 375 -3.33 3.55 1.44
CA VAL A 375 -4.36 3.16 0.47
C VAL A 375 -5.57 4.07 0.68
N THR A 376 -6.14 4.57 -0.40
CA THR A 376 -7.33 5.42 -0.37
C THR A 376 -8.45 4.88 -1.24
N TRP A 377 -9.68 5.19 -0.87
CA TRP A 377 -10.90 4.81 -1.58
C TRP A 377 -11.84 6.01 -1.76
N ASP A 378 -12.62 5.97 -2.83
CA ASP A 378 -13.66 6.94 -3.19
C ASP A 378 -15.01 6.22 -3.39
N ASN A 379 -15.90 6.35 -2.40
CA ASN A 379 -17.26 5.83 -2.42
C ASN A 379 -18.31 6.91 -2.75
N SER A 380 -17.91 7.97 -3.44
CA SER A 380 -18.83 9.00 -3.92
C SER A 380 -19.62 8.53 -5.13
N ALA A 381 -20.71 9.25 -5.44
CA ALA A 381 -21.46 9.06 -6.68
C ALA A 381 -20.70 9.56 -7.92
N ALA A 382 -19.64 10.35 -7.72
CA ALA A 382 -18.80 10.86 -8.80
C ALA A 382 -17.73 9.85 -9.26
N ASN A 383 -17.43 8.82 -8.45
CA ASN A 383 -16.53 7.75 -8.86
C ASN A 383 -17.21 6.88 -9.93
N PRO A 384 -16.77 6.91 -11.21
CA PRO A 384 -17.39 6.12 -12.27
C PRO A 384 -17.18 4.61 -12.09
N ARG A 385 -16.26 4.20 -11.22
CA ARG A 385 -15.99 2.80 -10.89
C ARG A 385 -16.84 2.31 -9.72
N ASN A 386 -17.67 3.15 -9.08
CA ASN A 386 -18.53 2.72 -7.98
C ASN A 386 -19.56 1.69 -8.48
N PRO A 387 -19.57 0.45 -7.96
CA PRO A 387 -20.48 -0.59 -8.44
C PRO A 387 -21.92 -0.38 -7.95
N SER A 388 -22.18 0.65 -7.12
CA SER A 388 -23.50 0.97 -6.57
C SER A 388 -23.93 2.38 -6.95
N ASN A 389 -25.16 2.50 -7.46
CA ASN A 389 -25.81 3.78 -7.71
C ASN A 389 -27.28 3.74 -7.20
N PRO A 390 -27.62 4.48 -6.13
CA PRO A 390 -26.75 5.38 -5.36
C PRO A 390 -25.66 4.64 -4.56
N PRO A 391 -24.58 5.33 -4.13
CA PRO A 391 -23.55 4.72 -3.29
C PRO A 391 -24.13 4.11 -2.00
N VAL A 392 -23.57 2.98 -1.58
CA VAL A 392 -23.93 2.28 -0.33
C VAL A 392 -22.73 2.18 0.59
N ARG A 393 -22.96 1.87 1.87
CA ARG A 393 -21.85 1.59 2.80
C ARG A 393 -21.14 0.30 2.37
N VAL A 394 -19.82 0.34 2.27
CA VAL A 394 -18.99 -0.80 1.85
C VAL A 394 -18.01 -1.16 2.95
N THR A 395 -17.91 -2.44 3.30
CA THR A 395 -17.00 -2.94 4.34
C THR A 395 -15.92 -3.83 3.74
N TRP A 396 -14.97 -4.25 4.58
CA TRP A 396 -14.01 -5.26 4.19
C TRP A 396 -14.71 -6.54 3.67
N GLY A 397 -14.23 -7.11 2.56
CA GLY A 397 -14.72 -8.38 2.03
C GLY A 397 -13.96 -8.86 0.80
N GLU A 398 -14.15 -10.13 0.45
CA GLU A 398 -13.51 -10.74 -0.73
C GLU A 398 -14.22 -10.35 -2.04
N GLY A 399 -15.53 -10.07 -2.01
CA GLY A 399 -16.30 -9.71 -3.21
C GLY A 399 -15.82 -8.41 -3.86
N SER A 400 -15.90 -8.31 -5.18
CA SER A 400 -15.50 -7.09 -5.91
C SER A 400 -16.32 -5.84 -5.54
N ALA A 401 -17.56 -6.02 -5.06
CA ALA A 401 -18.40 -4.94 -4.52
C ALA A 401 -18.17 -4.65 -3.02
N ASP A 402 -17.40 -5.51 -2.34
CA ASP A 402 -16.79 -5.19 -1.04
C ASP A 402 -15.46 -4.47 -1.26
N GLU A 403 -14.71 -4.17 -0.19
CA GLU A 403 -13.37 -3.62 -0.32
C GLU A 403 -12.29 -4.40 0.42
N MET A 404 -11.07 -4.29 -0.10
CA MET A 404 -9.85 -4.65 0.61
C MET A 404 -8.71 -3.77 0.09
N GLY A 405 -7.54 -3.77 0.74
CA GLY A 405 -6.46 -2.89 0.29
C GLY A 405 -5.09 -3.22 0.87
N SER A 406 -4.06 -3.25 0.02
CA SER A 406 -2.67 -3.37 0.46
C SER A 406 -1.67 -2.89 -0.58
N VAL A 407 -0.54 -2.36 -0.11
CA VAL A 407 0.73 -2.34 -0.85
C VAL A 407 1.60 -3.47 -0.32
N GLY A 408 1.89 -4.45 -1.17
CA GLY A 408 2.66 -5.64 -0.84
C GLY A 408 4.07 -5.57 -1.39
N PHE A 409 5.08 -5.71 -0.52
CA PHE A 409 6.46 -5.85 -0.94
C PHE A 409 6.93 -7.30 -0.89
N ARG A 410 7.72 -7.70 -1.89
CA ARG A 410 8.55 -8.90 -1.85
C ARG A 410 9.97 -8.44 -1.51
N VAL A 411 10.51 -8.96 -0.42
CA VAL A 411 11.82 -8.57 0.10
C VAL A 411 12.67 -9.80 0.38
N VAL A 412 13.97 -9.60 0.47
CA VAL A 412 14.90 -10.55 1.09
C VAL A 412 15.68 -9.83 2.17
N ALA A 413 16.08 -10.52 3.24
CA ALA A 413 17.07 -9.98 4.15
C ALA A 413 18.40 -9.82 3.40
N ALA A 414 19.18 -8.78 3.75
CA ALA A 414 20.49 -8.58 3.15
C ALA A 414 21.43 -9.76 3.47
N ASP A 415 21.35 -10.25 4.71
CA ASP A 415 21.97 -11.49 5.18
C ASP A 415 20.86 -12.55 5.37
N GLU A 416 21.04 -13.75 4.81
CA GLU A 416 20.07 -14.84 4.96
C GLU A 416 19.89 -15.29 6.42
N ALA A 417 20.92 -15.13 7.27
CA ALA A 417 20.81 -15.43 8.70
C ALA A 417 19.75 -14.56 9.41
N ASP A 418 19.45 -13.38 8.86
CA ASP A 418 18.49 -12.42 9.40
C ASP A 418 17.03 -12.67 8.94
N THR A 419 16.82 -13.58 7.99
CA THR A 419 15.49 -13.91 7.44
C THR A 419 14.51 -14.35 8.53
N ALA A 420 14.96 -15.15 9.50
CA ALA A 420 14.12 -15.62 10.61
C ALA A 420 13.61 -14.45 11.46
N LYS A 421 14.49 -13.50 11.79
CA LYS A 421 14.18 -12.30 12.57
C LYS A 421 13.21 -11.37 11.83
N LEU A 422 13.36 -11.22 10.51
CA LEU A 422 12.42 -10.46 9.69
C LEU A 422 11.01 -11.09 9.72
N ARG A 423 10.91 -12.41 9.56
CA ARG A 423 9.64 -13.14 9.59
C ARG A 423 8.96 -13.04 10.96
N GLU A 424 9.72 -13.19 12.04
CA GLU A 424 9.21 -13.06 13.40
C GLU A 424 8.64 -11.65 13.65
N ALA A 425 9.36 -10.60 13.22
CA ALA A 425 8.88 -9.22 13.36
C ALA A 425 7.57 -8.97 12.57
N LEU A 426 7.44 -9.54 11.36
CA LEU A 426 6.20 -9.45 10.57
C LEU A 426 5.04 -10.21 11.23
N GLN A 427 5.30 -11.36 11.84
CA GLN A 427 4.30 -12.12 12.60
C GLN A 427 3.87 -11.36 13.87
N LEU A 428 4.81 -10.79 14.61
CA LEU A 428 4.52 -9.96 15.78
C LEU A 428 3.68 -8.75 15.40
N ARG A 429 4.05 -8.07 14.31
CA ARG A 429 3.27 -6.97 13.74
C ARG A 429 1.84 -7.39 13.42
N LEU A 430 1.64 -8.52 12.73
CA LEU A 430 0.30 -9.03 12.45
C LEU A 430 -0.51 -9.26 13.74
N ARG A 431 0.11 -9.86 14.77
CA ARG A 431 -0.53 -10.04 16.09
C ARG A 431 -0.93 -8.69 16.70
N GLN A 432 -0.05 -7.69 16.63
CA GLN A 432 -0.33 -6.34 17.11
C GLN A 432 -1.50 -5.71 16.33
N THR A 433 -1.52 -5.79 15.00
CA THR A 433 -2.64 -5.27 14.18
C THR A 433 -3.96 -5.93 14.57
N VAL A 434 -3.97 -7.24 14.79
CA VAL A 434 -5.15 -7.99 15.26
C VAL A 434 -5.61 -7.51 16.65
N ILE A 435 -4.69 -7.32 17.59
CA ILE A 435 -4.99 -6.78 18.92
C ILE A 435 -5.62 -5.40 18.80
N GLN A 436 -5.03 -4.51 17.99
CA GLN A 436 -5.56 -3.16 17.78
C GLN A 436 -6.95 -3.17 17.13
N SER A 437 -7.18 -4.06 16.16
CA SER A 437 -8.49 -4.26 15.55
C SER A 437 -9.55 -4.66 16.59
N ARG A 438 -9.21 -5.57 17.50
CA ARG A 438 -10.08 -5.95 18.62
C ARG A 438 -10.33 -4.82 19.61
N LEU A 439 -9.30 -4.04 19.94
CA LEU A 439 -9.42 -2.90 20.85
C LEU A 439 -10.28 -1.78 20.26
N ARG A 440 -10.24 -1.57 18.94
CA ARG A 440 -11.15 -0.66 18.23
C ARG A 440 -12.59 -1.18 18.16
N GLY A 441 -12.78 -2.49 18.34
CA GLY A 441 -14.08 -3.15 18.19
C GLY A 441 -14.46 -3.38 16.72
N ASP A 442 -13.47 -3.51 15.84
CA ASP A 442 -13.70 -3.84 14.43
C ASP A 442 -14.51 -5.14 14.33
N LYS A 443 -15.52 -5.16 13.46
CA LYS A 443 -16.31 -6.36 13.20
C LYS A 443 -15.75 -7.09 12.00
N ILE A 444 -15.42 -8.36 12.16
CA ILE A 444 -15.01 -9.25 11.07
C ILE A 444 -16.09 -10.31 10.89
N ASP A 445 -16.64 -10.39 9.68
CA ASP A 445 -17.61 -11.42 9.31
C ASP A 445 -16.89 -12.68 8.82
N TRP A 446 -16.52 -13.54 9.78
CA TRP A 446 -15.85 -14.81 9.49
C TRP A 446 -16.72 -15.78 8.69
N ALA A 447 -18.05 -15.70 8.85
CA ALA A 447 -18.98 -16.52 8.09
C ALA A 447 -18.96 -16.14 6.61
N LYS A 448 -18.96 -14.84 6.31
CA LYS A 448 -18.80 -14.31 4.94
C LYS A 448 -17.47 -14.74 4.31
N LEU A 449 -16.41 -14.88 5.10
CA LEU A 449 -15.10 -15.37 4.64
C LEU A 449 -15.02 -16.87 4.40
N GLY A 450 -16.00 -17.66 4.84
CA GLY A 450 -15.96 -19.12 4.72
C GLY A 450 -14.78 -19.78 5.44
N VAL A 451 -14.19 -19.10 6.44
CA VAL A 451 -13.08 -19.61 7.26
C VAL A 451 -13.35 -19.41 8.74
N GLU A 452 -12.95 -20.40 9.53
CA GLU A 452 -12.96 -20.28 10.99
C GLU A 452 -11.97 -19.18 11.45
N PRO A 453 -12.29 -18.42 12.51
CA PRO A 453 -11.35 -17.50 13.12
C PRO A 453 -10.04 -18.22 13.46
N PRO A 454 -8.87 -17.71 13.02
CA PRO A 454 -7.58 -18.34 13.29
C PRO A 454 -7.41 -18.75 14.76
N ALA A 455 -6.88 -19.94 15.05
CA ALA A 455 -6.78 -20.46 16.41
C ALA A 455 -6.07 -19.51 17.39
N PHE A 456 -5.03 -18.80 16.95
CA PHE A 456 -4.33 -17.81 17.78
C PHE A 456 -5.23 -16.64 18.25
N LEU A 457 -6.37 -16.40 17.57
CA LEU A 457 -7.40 -15.46 18.02
C LEU A 457 -8.12 -15.94 19.29
N LYS A 458 -8.07 -17.22 19.62
CA LYS A 458 -8.60 -17.77 20.87
C LYS A 458 -7.64 -17.48 22.04
N ASP A 459 -6.34 -17.47 21.75
CA ASP A 459 -5.26 -17.25 22.74
C ASP A 459 -4.98 -15.77 22.99
N ILE A 460 -5.19 -14.92 21.98
CA ILE A 460 -5.35 -13.48 22.21
C ILE A 460 -6.70 -13.37 22.91
N PRO A 461 -6.79 -12.84 24.14
CA PRO A 461 -8.07 -12.64 24.78
C PRO A 461 -8.96 -11.94 23.77
N ALA A 462 -10.19 -12.45 23.56
CA ALA A 462 -11.22 -11.58 23.04
C ALA A 462 -11.03 -10.31 23.84
N GLY A 463 -10.84 -9.18 23.17
CA GLY A 463 -11.15 -7.96 23.86
C GLY A 463 -12.57 -8.22 24.32
N LYS A 464 -12.75 -8.59 25.61
CA LYS A 464 -13.82 -7.99 26.38
C LYS A 464 -13.75 -6.57 25.85
N LYS A 465 -14.85 -6.04 25.32
CA LYS A 465 -15.02 -4.60 25.47
C LYS A 465 -14.58 -4.40 26.91
N LYS A 466 -13.36 -3.90 27.11
CA LYS A 466 -13.06 -3.23 28.35
C LYS A 466 -13.97 -2.06 28.08
N GLU A 467 -15.21 -2.20 28.57
CA GLU A 467 -15.89 -1.04 29.11
C GLU A 467 -14.76 -0.23 29.72
N PRO A 468 -14.53 1.00 29.22
CA PRO A 468 -13.40 1.81 29.64
C PRO A 468 -13.25 1.55 31.12
N LYS A 469 -12.14 0.91 31.52
CA LYS A 469 -11.98 0.52 32.92
C LYS A 469 -12.28 1.81 33.66
N ALA A 470 -13.32 1.80 34.51
CA ALA A 470 -13.79 3.00 35.17
C ALA A 470 -12.55 3.71 35.65
N ILE A 471 -12.33 4.93 35.15
CA ILE A 471 -11.07 5.63 35.40
C ILE A 471 -10.91 5.63 36.91
N PRO A 472 -9.81 5.06 37.45
CA PRO A 472 -9.68 4.89 38.88
C PRO A 472 -10.05 6.21 39.56
N GLN A 473 -10.99 6.14 40.51
CA GLN A 473 -11.50 7.36 41.12
C GLN A 473 -10.39 8.11 41.86
N SER A 474 -9.31 7.42 42.22
CA SER A 474 -8.17 7.98 42.90
C SER A 474 -6.81 7.48 42.41
N PHE A 475 -5.81 8.34 42.58
CA PHE A 475 -4.39 8.11 42.26
C PHE A 475 -3.51 8.68 43.35
N ARG A 476 -2.28 8.19 43.47
CA ARG A 476 -1.32 8.78 44.39
C ARG A 476 -0.54 9.89 43.72
N ASP A 477 -0.49 11.04 44.37
CA ASP A 477 0.49 12.07 44.05
C ASP A 477 1.90 11.68 44.56
N LEU A 478 2.85 12.60 44.37
CA LEU A 478 4.23 12.41 44.78
C LEU A 478 4.40 12.33 46.31
N ASP A 479 3.45 12.81 47.10
CA ASP A 479 3.46 12.69 48.57
C ASP A 479 2.75 11.42 49.05
N GLY A 480 2.36 10.54 48.12
CA GLY A 480 1.61 9.33 48.40
C GLY A 480 0.16 9.59 48.80
N LYS A 481 -0.30 10.85 48.71
CA LYS A 481 -1.66 11.24 49.04
C LYS A 481 -2.58 10.87 47.90
N GLU A 482 -3.74 10.34 48.28
CA GLU A 482 -4.80 9.99 47.36
C GLU A 482 -5.44 11.26 46.78
N GLN A 483 -5.39 11.38 45.46
CA GLN A 483 -5.97 12.43 44.63
C GLN A 483 -7.10 11.84 43.83
N THR A 484 -8.25 12.51 43.79
CA THR A 484 -9.40 12.09 42.98
C THR A 484 -9.56 13.01 41.78
N PRO A 485 -8.73 12.87 40.73
CA PRO A 485 -8.61 13.89 39.69
C PRO A 485 -9.91 14.13 38.93
N LEU A 486 -10.87 13.19 38.96
CA LEU A 486 -12.18 13.27 38.30
C LEU A 486 -13.34 13.72 39.21
N ALA A 487 -13.13 13.82 40.52
CA ALA A 487 -14.17 14.19 41.49
C ALA A 487 -13.93 15.61 42.02
N VAL A 488 -13.90 16.59 41.12
CA VAL A 488 -13.70 18.00 41.46
C VAL A 488 -14.91 18.82 41.01
N ASP A 489 -15.66 19.37 41.96
CA ASP A 489 -16.85 20.17 41.68
C ASP A 489 -16.51 21.41 40.82
N GLY A 490 -17.41 21.70 39.87
CA GLY A 490 -17.28 22.87 38.99
C GLY A 490 -16.24 22.72 37.86
N VAL A 491 -15.60 21.56 37.70
CA VAL A 491 -14.71 21.26 36.57
C VAL A 491 -15.50 20.72 35.39
N LYS A 492 -15.21 21.22 34.18
CA LYS A 492 -15.80 20.77 32.90
C LYS A 492 -14.91 19.78 32.14
N ALA A 493 -13.60 19.77 32.41
CA ALA A 493 -12.66 18.87 31.75
C ALA A 493 -11.41 18.61 32.59
N HIS A 494 -10.89 17.39 32.50
CA HIS A 494 -9.64 16.95 33.12
C HIS A 494 -8.67 16.55 32.01
N ALA A 495 -7.61 17.31 31.81
CA ALA A 495 -6.56 17.03 30.84
C ALA A 495 -5.42 16.25 31.51
N LEU A 496 -5.28 14.97 31.16
CA LEU A 496 -4.21 14.09 31.63
C LEU A 496 -3.12 14.05 30.57
N LEU A 497 -1.96 14.63 30.88
CA LEU A 497 -0.81 14.70 29.99
C LEU A 497 0.18 13.61 30.36
N PHE A 498 0.25 12.57 29.55
CA PHE A 498 1.14 11.45 29.79
C PHE A 498 2.56 11.82 29.37
N VAL A 499 3.49 11.68 30.30
CA VAL A 499 4.89 12.05 30.15
C VAL A 499 5.78 10.92 30.61
N SER A 500 7.05 10.99 30.24
CA SER A 500 8.11 10.13 30.74
C SER A 500 9.39 10.93 30.90
N THR A 501 10.12 10.63 31.96
CA THR A 501 11.44 11.15 32.29
C THR A 501 12.46 10.93 31.16
N ASP A 502 12.38 9.80 30.48
CA ASP A 502 13.32 9.38 29.44
C ASP A 502 12.94 9.83 28.03
N CYS A 503 11.74 10.42 27.84
CA CYS A 503 11.29 10.81 26.51
C CYS A 503 11.67 12.25 26.17
N PRO A 504 12.64 12.50 25.27
CA PRO A 504 13.10 13.85 24.96
C PRO A 504 12.00 14.71 24.31
N ILE A 505 11.07 14.08 23.58
CA ILE A 505 9.92 14.78 22.99
C ILE A 505 8.98 15.24 24.10
N ALA A 506 8.59 14.35 25.03
CA ALA A 506 7.71 14.70 26.14
C ALA A 506 8.30 15.83 26.99
N ASN A 507 9.60 15.72 27.31
CA ASN A 507 10.34 16.73 28.04
C ASN A 507 10.35 18.09 27.33
N SER A 508 10.51 18.10 26.01
CA SER A 508 10.52 19.33 25.21
C SER A 508 9.17 20.06 25.16
N TYR A 509 8.08 19.38 25.51
CA TYR A 509 6.74 19.96 25.57
C TYR A 509 6.46 20.71 26.87
N ALA A 510 7.31 20.59 27.90
CA ALA A 510 7.09 21.25 29.19
C ALA A 510 6.76 22.76 29.08
N PRO A 511 7.41 23.57 28.22
CA PRO A 511 7.03 24.97 28.04
C PRO A 511 5.60 25.17 27.50
N GLU A 512 5.14 24.34 26.54
CA GLU A 512 3.77 24.43 26.00
C GLU A 512 2.75 23.94 27.03
N ILE A 513 3.07 22.89 27.78
CA ILE A 513 2.24 22.40 28.89
C ILE A 513 2.05 23.51 29.93
N ASN A 514 3.12 24.20 30.31
CA ASN A 514 3.04 25.32 31.24
C ASN A 514 2.25 26.51 30.66
N ALA A 515 2.42 26.80 29.37
CA ALA A 515 1.63 27.85 28.70
C ALA A 515 0.14 27.50 28.72
N LEU A 516 -0.23 26.26 28.40
CA LEU A 516 -1.61 25.77 28.48
C LEU A 516 -2.21 25.91 29.87
N VAL A 517 -1.48 25.44 30.90
CA VAL A 517 -1.92 25.51 32.29
C VAL A 517 -2.13 26.96 32.73
N LYS A 518 -1.21 27.86 32.32
CA LYS A 518 -1.30 29.29 32.62
C LYS A 518 -2.47 29.95 31.90
N ASP A 519 -2.62 29.71 30.60
CA ASP A 519 -3.64 30.33 29.77
C ASP A 519 -5.06 29.91 30.20
N LEU A 520 -5.21 28.69 30.72
CA LEU A 520 -6.48 28.12 31.16
C LEU A 520 -6.64 28.06 32.68
N ALA A 521 -5.82 28.80 33.44
CA ALA A 521 -5.83 28.76 34.91
C ALA A 521 -7.17 29.20 35.53
N ALA A 522 -7.88 30.12 34.86
CA ALA A 522 -9.20 30.61 35.27
C ALA A 522 -10.37 29.80 34.68
N SER A 523 -10.10 28.84 33.80
CA SER A 523 -11.11 27.99 33.18
C SER A 523 -11.44 26.80 34.09
N PRO A 524 -12.64 26.20 33.96
CA PRO A 524 -13.00 24.97 34.67
C PRO A 524 -12.30 23.74 34.06
N VAL A 525 -10.98 23.80 33.89
CA VAL A 525 -10.13 22.70 33.39
C VAL A 525 -9.07 22.37 34.43
N ARG A 526 -8.86 21.09 34.71
CA ARG A 526 -7.76 20.63 35.57
C ARG A 526 -6.73 19.87 34.75
N PHE A 527 -5.46 20.14 35.02
CA PHE A 527 -4.33 19.55 34.31
C PHE A 527 -3.52 18.68 35.27
N TYR A 528 -3.11 17.51 34.79
CA TYR A 528 -2.22 16.60 35.51
C TYR A 528 -1.13 16.11 34.58
N ALA A 529 0.11 16.08 35.06
CA ALA A 529 1.18 15.33 34.40
C ALA A 529 1.20 13.90 34.96
N ILE A 530 1.13 12.90 34.08
CA ILE A 530 1.07 11.49 34.44
C ILE A 530 2.37 10.81 34.01
N HIS A 531 3.18 10.37 34.98
CA HIS A 531 4.34 9.54 34.70
C HIS A 531 3.94 8.07 34.59
N VAL A 532 4.39 7.39 33.54
CA VAL A 532 3.92 6.04 33.17
C VAL A 532 4.92 4.94 33.48
N GLU A 533 6.11 5.30 33.95
CA GLU A 533 7.20 4.36 34.21
C GLU A 533 6.93 3.50 35.45
N PRO A 534 7.00 2.15 35.35
CA PRO A 534 6.74 1.26 36.48
C PRO A 534 7.67 1.44 37.68
N ASP A 535 8.93 1.79 37.43
CA ASP A 535 9.99 1.85 38.44
C ASP A 535 10.32 3.29 38.87
N LEU A 536 9.55 4.29 38.42
CA LEU A 536 9.82 5.69 38.76
C LEU A 536 9.40 5.99 40.21
N THR A 537 10.37 6.48 40.99
CA THR A 537 10.13 6.90 42.37
C THR A 537 9.57 8.33 42.44
N PRO A 538 8.82 8.69 43.49
CA PRO A 538 8.33 10.06 43.67
C PRO A 538 9.43 11.12 43.66
N ASP A 539 10.60 10.82 44.23
CA ASP A 539 11.72 11.77 44.25
C ASP A 539 12.36 11.95 42.87
N ALA A 540 12.41 10.90 42.06
CA ALA A 540 12.85 10.99 40.67
C ALA A 540 11.87 11.82 39.83
N ALA A 541 10.56 11.64 40.04
CA ALA A 541 9.54 12.47 39.40
C ALA A 541 9.61 13.94 39.86
N ARG A 542 9.82 14.22 41.15
CA ARG A 542 10.06 15.59 41.65
C ARG A 542 11.29 16.23 41.01
N LYS A 543 12.39 15.46 40.91
CA LYS A 543 13.63 15.92 40.27
C LYS A 543 13.39 16.29 38.81
N HIS A 544 12.72 15.40 38.05
CA HIS A 544 12.37 15.65 36.65
C HIS A 544 11.48 16.87 36.48
N ALA A 545 10.42 17.00 37.30
CA ALA A 545 9.53 18.14 37.28
C ALA A 545 10.25 19.47 37.52
N LYS A 546 11.18 19.49 38.49
CA LYS A 546 12.03 20.65 38.77
C LYS A 546 12.98 20.96 37.61
N GLU A 547 13.57 19.93 37.00
CA GLU A 547 14.53 20.07 35.89
C GLU A 547 13.89 20.64 34.62
N TYR A 548 12.69 20.18 34.26
CA TYR A 548 11.96 20.63 33.08
C TYR A 548 10.92 21.73 33.38
N GLY A 549 10.79 22.14 34.64
CA GLY A 549 9.88 23.18 35.09
C GLY A 549 8.40 22.85 34.92
N LEU A 550 8.00 21.58 35.07
CA LEU A 550 6.58 21.17 34.96
C LEU A 550 5.77 21.74 36.14
N ASN A 551 4.96 22.76 35.88
CA ASN A 551 4.22 23.52 36.90
C ASN A 551 2.74 23.11 36.98
N LEU A 552 2.49 21.83 37.25
CA LEU A 552 1.15 21.26 37.40
C LEU A 552 1.20 20.06 38.36
N PRO A 553 0.06 19.66 38.96
CA PRO A 553 -0.01 18.45 39.77
C PRO A 553 0.50 17.22 39.01
N ILE A 554 1.28 16.38 39.71
CA ILE A 554 1.92 15.19 39.14
C ILE A 554 1.36 13.94 39.80
N LEU A 555 0.98 12.97 38.97
CA LEU A 555 0.52 11.66 39.39
C LEU A 555 1.45 10.57 38.82
N LEU A 556 1.62 9.50 39.59
CA LEU A 556 2.35 8.32 39.14
C LEU A 556 1.36 7.24 38.70
N ASP A 557 1.57 6.67 37.52
CA ASP A 557 0.83 5.55 36.97
C ASP A 557 1.75 4.33 36.71
N PRO A 558 2.44 3.80 37.74
CA PRO A 558 3.43 2.73 37.57
C PRO A 558 2.81 1.40 37.12
N LYS A 559 1.48 1.25 37.31
CA LYS A 559 0.71 0.08 36.88
C LYS A 559 0.00 0.30 35.55
N GLN A 560 0.16 1.48 34.94
CA GLN A 560 -0.47 1.84 33.67
C GLN A 560 -2.00 1.71 33.68
N GLU A 561 -2.63 2.03 34.81
CA GLU A 561 -4.07 2.00 35.01
C GLU A 561 -4.76 3.17 34.29
N LEU A 562 -4.17 4.37 34.31
CA LEU A 562 -4.64 5.52 33.52
C LEU A 562 -4.36 5.32 32.03
N VAL A 563 -3.20 4.77 31.71
CA VAL A 563 -2.87 4.38 30.33
C VAL A 563 -3.93 3.41 29.79
N ALA A 564 -4.30 2.38 30.57
CA ALA A 564 -5.33 1.42 30.20
C ALA A 564 -6.74 2.03 30.15
N ALA A 565 -7.08 2.96 31.04
CA ALA A 565 -8.41 3.58 31.09
C ALA A 565 -8.64 4.58 29.95
N THR A 566 -7.60 5.34 29.57
CA THR A 566 -7.67 6.37 28.53
C THR A 566 -7.34 5.84 27.14
N GLY A 567 -6.60 4.72 27.07
CA GLY A 567 -6.16 4.08 25.83
C GLY A 567 -5.07 4.87 25.10
N VAL A 568 -4.31 5.70 25.80
CA VAL A 568 -3.09 6.31 25.25
C VAL A 568 -2.04 5.24 24.96
N THR A 569 -1.16 5.52 24.01
CA THR A 569 -0.15 4.56 23.53
C THR A 569 1.26 5.13 23.50
N ARG A 570 1.39 6.46 23.66
CA ARG A 570 2.66 7.19 23.53
C ARG A 570 2.79 8.29 24.57
N VAL A 571 4.01 8.80 24.72
CA VAL A 571 4.33 10.03 25.47
C VAL A 571 5.13 10.98 24.56
N PRO A 572 4.78 12.26 24.44
CA PRO A 572 3.62 12.90 25.06
C PRO A 572 2.33 12.59 24.29
N GLU A 573 1.31 12.12 25.00
CA GLU A 573 -0.08 12.00 24.52
C GLU A 573 -0.98 12.57 25.63
N VAL A 574 -2.09 13.19 25.26
CA VAL A 574 -3.06 13.75 26.19
C VAL A 574 -4.39 13.04 26.06
N ALA A 575 -5.06 12.80 27.19
CA ALA A 575 -6.45 12.41 27.25
C ALA A 575 -7.25 13.50 28.00
N VAL A 576 -8.31 14.02 27.38
CA VAL A 576 -9.25 14.96 28.03
C VAL A 576 -10.49 14.19 28.43
N ILE A 577 -10.80 14.24 29.72
CA ILE A 577 -11.86 13.47 30.36
C ILE A 577 -12.92 14.44 30.88
N LEU A 578 -14.20 14.16 30.59
CA LEU A 578 -15.33 14.92 31.11
C LEU A 578 -15.74 14.42 32.50
N PRO A 579 -16.54 15.18 33.27
CA PRO A 579 -16.95 14.79 34.62
C PRO A 579 -17.72 13.47 34.71
N ASP A 580 -18.36 13.05 33.61
CA ASP A 580 -19.05 11.76 33.50
C ASP A 580 -18.10 10.58 33.20
N GLY A 581 -16.80 10.83 33.09
CA GLY A 581 -15.76 9.85 32.76
C GLY A 581 -15.51 9.66 31.26
N THR A 582 -16.22 10.39 30.39
CA THR A 582 -16.04 10.30 28.92
C THR A 582 -14.69 10.86 28.49
N VAL A 583 -13.92 10.11 27.69
CA VAL A 583 -12.71 10.63 27.03
C VAL A 583 -13.12 11.42 25.78
N ALA A 584 -13.28 12.74 25.93
CA ALA A 584 -13.70 13.65 24.86
C ALA A 584 -12.61 13.94 23.82
N TYR A 585 -11.34 13.82 24.21
CA TYR A 585 -10.22 13.96 23.29
C TYR A 585 -9.07 13.03 23.68
N ARG A 586 -8.39 12.45 22.69
CA ARG A 586 -7.15 11.69 22.90
C ARG A 586 -6.18 11.89 21.75
N GLY A 587 -4.99 12.38 22.02
CA GLY A 587 -3.96 12.50 20.98
C GLY A 587 -2.85 13.49 21.30
N ARG A 588 -2.39 14.23 20.29
CA ARG A 588 -1.27 15.18 20.43
C ARG A 588 -1.66 16.44 21.21
N ILE A 589 -0.68 17.12 21.77
CA ILE A 589 -0.86 18.46 22.36
C ILE A 589 -1.05 19.48 21.24
N ASP A 590 -0.15 19.44 20.26
CA ASP A 590 -0.13 20.23 19.04
C ASP A 590 0.65 19.46 17.95
N ASP A 591 0.82 20.06 16.75
CA ASP A 591 1.58 19.46 15.65
C ASP A 591 3.06 19.91 15.56
N ARG A 592 3.61 20.50 16.63
CA ARG A 592 5.00 20.97 16.65
C ARG A 592 5.98 19.85 16.34
N TYR A 593 5.66 18.62 16.71
CA TYR A 593 6.33 17.41 16.23
C TYR A 593 5.47 16.73 15.17
N ALA A 594 5.83 16.91 13.89
CA ALA A 594 5.12 16.29 12.78
C ALA A 594 5.46 14.80 12.62
N ALA A 595 6.67 14.40 13.03
CA ALA A 595 7.14 13.02 13.11
C ALA A 595 8.34 12.93 14.07
N LEU A 596 8.77 11.72 14.44
CA LEU A 596 10.00 11.53 15.23
C LEU A 596 11.18 12.20 14.51
N GLY A 597 11.93 13.05 15.22
CA GLY A 597 13.04 13.82 14.65
C GLY A 597 12.64 15.04 13.80
N LYS A 598 11.36 15.24 13.47
CA LYS A 598 10.86 16.37 12.66
C LYS A 598 10.12 17.38 13.55
N LYS A 599 10.87 18.35 14.09
CA LYS A 599 10.34 19.45 14.92
C LYS A 599 10.14 20.71 14.08
N ARG A 600 8.95 21.30 14.15
CA ARG A 600 8.65 22.62 13.60
C ARG A 600 9.15 23.73 14.53
N PRO A 601 9.53 24.91 13.99
CA PRO A 601 9.82 26.08 14.82
C PRO A 601 8.64 26.48 15.72
N ALA A 602 7.42 26.42 15.17
CA ALA A 602 6.15 26.67 15.85
C ALA A 602 5.07 25.68 15.35
N PRO A 603 4.07 25.33 16.19
CA PRO A 603 2.92 24.54 15.75
C PRO A 603 2.04 25.35 14.79
N THR A 604 1.46 24.64 13.82
CA THR A 604 0.41 25.13 12.91
C THR A 604 -0.99 24.68 13.32
N GLU A 605 -1.10 23.61 14.12
CA GLU A 605 -2.35 23.07 14.66
C GLU A 605 -2.23 22.90 16.18
N ARG A 606 -3.26 23.24 16.94
CA ARG A 606 -3.24 23.32 18.42
C ARG A 606 -4.32 22.45 19.04
N ASP A 607 -4.29 21.16 18.74
CA ASP A 607 -5.41 20.23 18.92
C ASP A 607 -5.95 20.16 20.35
N LEU A 608 -5.07 20.14 21.35
CA LEU A 608 -5.52 20.12 22.74
C LEU A 608 -6.24 21.43 23.09
N ARG A 609 -5.76 22.58 22.59
CA ARG A 609 -6.44 23.88 22.81
C ARG A 609 -7.78 23.91 22.09
N ASP A 610 -7.82 23.43 20.85
CA ASP A 610 -9.05 23.40 20.06
C ASP A 610 -10.09 22.49 20.70
N ALA A 611 -9.67 21.32 21.19
CA ALA A 611 -10.53 20.39 21.94
C ALA A 611 -11.05 21.01 23.26
N LEU A 612 -10.18 21.60 24.07
CA LEU A 612 -10.57 22.25 25.33
C LEU A 612 -11.49 23.45 25.08
N THR A 613 -11.24 24.25 24.05
CA THR A 613 -12.09 25.38 23.66
C THR A 613 -13.49 24.89 23.29
N ALA A 614 -13.59 23.86 22.43
CA ALA A 614 -14.88 23.27 22.07
C ALA A 614 -15.65 22.78 23.30
N ILE A 615 -14.98 22.08 24.23
CA ILE A 615 -15.61 21.59 25.47
C ILE A 615 -16.09 22.73 26.36
N LEU A 616 -15.28 23.77 26.53
CA LEU A 616 -15.63 24.94 27.35
C LEU A 616 -16.83 25.70 26.78
N GLU A 617 -16.95 25.75 25.45
CA GLU A 617 -18.08 26.33 24.70
C GLU A 617 -19.31 25.40 24.63
N GLY A 618 -19.23 24.18 25.16
CA GLY A 618 -20.32 23.19 25.08
C GLY A 618 -20.54 22.61 23.68
N LYS A 619 -19.53 22.69 22.81
CA LYS A 619 -19.53 22.12 21.45
C LYS A 619 -18.88 20.74 21.44
N ALA A 620 -19.23 19.94 20.43
CA ALA A 620 -18.54 18.68 20.16
C ALA A 620 -17.10 18.94 19.70
N VAL A 621 -16.15 18.14 20.19
CA VAL A 621 -14.76 18.17 19.71
C VAL A 621 -14.71 17.66 18.27
N ALA A 622 -14.42 18.53 17.31
CA ALA A 622 -14.44 18.19 15.88
C ALA A 622 -13.46 17.06 15.51
N THR A 623 -12.32 17.00 16.19
CA THR A 623 -11.30 15.95 16.01
C THR A 623 -11.01 15.29 17.36
N PRO A 624 -11.84 14.33 17.80
CA PRO A 624 -11.71 13.73 19.12
C PRO A 624 -10.49 12.81 19.25
N ARG A 625 -9.82 12.47 18.13
CA ARG A 625 -8.60 11.67 18.11
C ARG A 625 -7.58 12.18 17.12
N THR A 626 -6.34 12.29 17.58
CA THR A 626 -5.17 12.60 16.74
C THR A 626 -4.02 11.65 17.10
N THR A 627 -3.05 11.50 16.19
CA THR A 627 -1.89 10.63 16.44
C THR A 627 -0.78 11.43 17.11
N ALA A 628 -0.47 11.10 18.36
CA ALA A 628 0.66 11.67 19.07
C ALA A 628 2.00 11.19 18.51
N VAL A 629 2.97 12.11 18.43
CA VAL A 629 4.34 11.83 18.02
C VAL A 629 5.22 11.82 19.26
N GLY A 630 5.78 10.65 19.58
CA GLY A 630 6.48 10.47 20.85
C GLY A 630 6.95 9.03 21.07
N CYS A 631 7.54 8.81 22.23
CA CYS A 631 8.02 7.50 22.69
C CYS A 631 6.83 6.57 22.94
N VAL A 632 6.95 5.29 22.57
CA VAL A 632 5.90 4.30 22.86
C VAL A 632 5.90 4.02 24.35
N ILE A 633 4.72 3.90 24.95
CA ILE A 633 4.59 3.45 26.34
C ILE A 633 4.84 1.93 26.36
N PRO A 634 5.92 1.45 26.99
CA PRO A 634 6.19 0.01 27.08
C PRO A 634 5.17 -0.67 27.98
N ASP A 635 4.78 -1.91 27.68
CA ASP A 635 3.93 -2.69 28.58
C ASP A 635 4.62 -2.87 29.95
N PRO A 636 3.89 -2.83 31.07
CA PRO A 636 4.48 -3.07 32.38
C PRO A 636 4.96 -4.53 32.46
N PRO A 637 6.08 -4.81 33.15
CA PRO A 637 6.59 -6.16 33.27
C PRO A 637 5.52 -7.11 33.82
N SER A 638 5.29 -8.23 33.13
CA SER A 638 4.35 -9.26 33.57
C SER A 638 4.79 -9.83 34.91
N ARG A 639 3.95 -9.73 35.94
CA ARG A 639 4.13 -10.48 37.19
C ARG A 639 3.69 -11.92 37.02
#